data_AF-A0A4Q0I8M2-F1
#
_entry.id   AF-A0A4Q0I8M2-F1
#
_cell.length_a   1.000
_cell.length_b   1.000
_cell.length_c   1.000
_cell.angle_alpha   90.00
_cell.angle_beta   90.00
_cell.angle_gamma   90.00
#
_symmetry.space_group_name_H-M   'P 1'
#
loop_
_entity.id
_entity.type
_entity.pdbx_description
1 polymer ?
#
loop_
_entity_poly.entity_id
_entity_poly.type
_entity_poly.pdbx_seq_one_letter_code
_entity_poly.pdbx_strand_id
1 'polypeptide(L)'
;MNEKADIKWIVKITLTILCIALLITGMALVPKAFPNTEQVDAQPDYIDKIFNKNVVNEISIEMDESDFQWLMENAMKEEYKSCNITINGETYYNVGIRPKGNSSLSQVAMSNSPQRFSFKLDFNEYIDGQTYHGANKIVLNNIISDKTYMKEYLSYELFDFMGIPSSAYAYSNIKINNEDWGLYLALEVVDESYIKRHFGSVEGNLYKPESMDMGGVRDRQQNGGPGKWGVFDNDAMPFPRGRRDQMPNGEGMQRMPNEAGIERMPNGEGMQHMPNEAGIERMPNGEGMQQIPNVGGREQIPNGEGAQGRFNGGFKGGFGGMGSRGGANLKYIDDSPSSYSVIREGAVFKTTTDAEFKKVVEMIKNLNEGANLEKYLDVDEILRFWAVNTFLVNLDGYSGGMYHNYYLYEEGGVFTLLPWDFNLSFAGFGVNDSSSAVNFPIDKPVTGSLEDAPLIGKLLEVPEYKERYHVYLKEIVEKYIDGGVYEDSINSINALISDYVKNDATAFYTFEEYQKGVQAILTFGKDRAESIRAQLNGTQPSSSYGSIETTLNLSDMGGMGGGMQPPRNMQMPNGMQMPDGMQIPNGMQIPDGMRPPDNMQPPGGMEMFRNNPASGNQSVVLILSVAALIPGLIFVATFKRRKYKT
;
A
#
# COMPACT_ATOMS: atom_id res chain seq x y z
N MET A 1 82.73 17.64 -24.14
CA MET A 1 82.17 16.39 -23.56
C MET A 1 80.78 16.70 -22.98
N ASN A 2 79.97 15.68 -22.73
CA ASN A 2 78.69 15.64 -21.98
C ASN A 2 77.32 15.95 -22.62
N GLU A 3 77.09 16.91 -23.54
CA GLU A 3 75.70 17.20 -24.00
C GLU A 3 74.92 15.99 -24.57
N LYS A 4 75.58 15.11 -25.34
CA LYS A 4 74.93 13.89 -25.88
C LYS A 4 74.72 12.77 -24.84
N ALA A 5 75.31 12.88 -23.66
CA ALA A 5 75.07 11.96 -22.54
C ALA A 5 73.84 12.40 -21.74
N ASP A 6 73.71 13.69 -21.46
CA ASP A 6 72.61 14.22 -20.64
C ASP A 6 71.26 14.06 -21.33
N ILE A 7 71.17 14.29 -22.64
CA ILE A 7 69.94 14.06 -23.43
C ILE A 7 69.49 12.59 -23.35
N LYS A 8 70.42 11.62 -23.34
CA LYS A 8 70.08 10.19 -23.22
C LYS A 8 69.54 9.83 -21.83
N TRP A 9 70.02 10.49 -20.78
CA TRP A 9 69.50 10.31 -19.42
C TRP A 9 68.13 10.97 -19.25
N ILE A 10 67.95 12.19 -19.76
CA ILE A 10 66.65 12.89 -19.75
C ILE A 10 65.59 12.05 -20.47
N VAL A 11 65.86 11.59 -21.71
CA VAL A 11 64.91 10.75 -22.47
C VAL A 11 64.57 9.45 -21.73
N LYS A 12 65.54 8.80 -21.08
CA LYS A 12 65.28 7.61 -20.26
C LYS A 12 64.38 7.94 -19.05
N ILE A 13 64.68 9.00 -18.31
CA ILE A 13 63.90 9.42 -17.14
C ILE A 13 62.46 9.78 -17.55
N THR A 14 62.28 10.53 -18.64
CA THR A 14 60.95 10.87 -19.17
C THR A 14 60.18 9.62 -19.59
N LEU A 15 60.81 8.67 -20.30
CA LEU A 15 60.17 7.40 -20.65
C LEU A 15 59.80 6.57 -19.42
N THR A 16 60.67 6.46 -18.41
CA THR A 16 60.36 5.75 -17.16
C THR A 16 59.18 6.39 -16.42
N ILE A 17 59.13 7.73 -16.31
CA ILE A 17 58.01 8.45 -15.70
C ILE A 17 56.72 8.22 -16.50
N LEU A 18 56.79 8.20 -17.83
CA LEU A 18 55.62 8.00 -18.68
C LEU A 18 55.11 6.55 -18.64
N CYS A 19 55.99 5.57 -18.51
CA CYS A 19 55.63 4.17 -18.22
C CYS A 19 55.02 3.99 -16.81
N ILE A 20 55.55 4.68 -15.79
CA ILE A 20 54.96 4.67 -14.44
C ILE A 20 53.58 5.34 -14.44
N ALA A 21 53.43 6.47 -15.13
CA ALA A 21 52.13 7.13 -15.29
C ALA A 21 51.12 6.22 -16.02
N LEU A 22 51.51 5.55 -17.10
CA LEU A 22 50.66 4.57 -17.79
C LEU A 22 50.33 3.34 -16.94
N LEU A 23 51.24 2.88 -16.07
CA LEU A 23 50.95 1.81 -15.11
C LEU A 23 49.94 2.27 -14.04
N ILE A 24 50.09 3.49 -13.50
CA ILE A 24 49.15 4.06 -12.52
C ILE A 24 47.78 4.30 -13.17
N THR A 25 47.73 4.88 -14.38
CA THR A 25 46.48 5.06 -15.12
C THR A 25 45.86 3.71 -15.51
N GLY A 26 46.68 2.70 -15.85
CA GLY A 26 46.23 1.33 -16.06
C GLY A 26 45.60 0.73 -14.81
N MET A 27 46.25 0.84 -13.64
CA MET A 27 45.70 0.40 -12.35
C MET A 27 44.42 1.15 -11.95
N ALA A 28 44.28 2.43 -12.33
CA ALA A 28 43.06 3.22 -12.12
C ALA A 28 41.94 2.94 -13.15
N LEU A 29 42.26 2.29 -14.27
CA LEU A 29 41.32 1.87 -15.32
C LEU A 29 41.03 0.37 -15.31
N VAL A 30 41.69 -0.41 -14.45
CA VAL A 30 41.17 -1.71 -14.03
C VAL A 30 39.85 -1.42 -13.29
N PRO A 31 38.68 -1.86 -13.80
CA PRO A 31 37.46 -1.75 -13.01
C PRO A 31 37.69 -2.46 -11.68
N LYS A 32 37.09 -1.96 -10.59
CA LYS A 32 37.12 -2.62 -9.27
C LYS A 32 36.30 -3.92 -9.31
N ALA A 33 36.77 -4.89 -10.08
CA ALA A 33 36.27 -6.23 -10.25
C ALA A 33 37.15 -7.21 -9.45
N PHE A 34 37.49 -6.79 -8.23
CA PHE A 34 37.67 -7.72 -7.13
C PHE A 34 36.51 -7.42 -6.19
N PRO A 35 35.60 -8.36 -5.92
CA PRO A 35 34.74 -8.21 -4.75
C PRO A 35 35.69 -8.04 -3.57
N ASN A 36 35.38 -7.09 -2.68
CA ASN A 36 35.91 -7.22 -1.33
C ASN A 36 35.56 -8.65 -0.90
N THR A 37 36.54 -9.40 -0.44
CA THR A 37 36.21 -10.54 0.42
C THR A 37 35.80 -9.93 1.75
N GLU A 38 34.60 -9.34 1.75
CA GLU A 38 33.86 -9.11 2.97
C GLU A 38 33.90 -10.42 3.73
N GLN A 39 34.27 -10.34 5.00
CA GLN A 39 33.84 -11.41 5.88
C GLN A 39 32.33 -11.43 5.72
N VAL A 40 31.79 -12.55 5.22
CA VAL A 40 30.37 -12.80 5.32
C VAL A 40 30.12 -12.88 6.82
N ASP A 41 29.76 -11.74 7.41
CA ASP A 41 29.33 -11.68 8.78
C ASP A 41 28.20 -12.70 8.88
N ALA A 42 28.39 -13.68 9.77
CA ALA A 42 27.44 -14.78 9.90
C ALA A 42 26.06 -14.17 10.14
N GLN A 43 25.04 -14.67 9.41
CA GLN A 43 23.66 -14.21 9.63
C GLN A 43 23.36 -14.32 11.14
N PRO A 44 22.76 -13.29 11.74
CA PRO A 44 22.49 -13.30 13.17
C PRO A 44 21.71 -14.56 13.59
N ASP A 45 22.12 -15.18 14.70
CA ASP A 45 21.56 -16.46 15.19
C ASP A 45 20.02 -16.48 15.24
N TYR A 46 19.36 -15.33 15.46
CA TYR A 46 17.90 -15.23 15.46
C TYR A 46 17.24 -15.65 14.13
N ILE A 47 17.91 -15.45 12.99
CA ILE A 47 17.39 -15.79 11.67
C ILE A 47 17.09 -17.29 11.56
N ASP A 48 18.07 -18.13 11.89
CA ASP A 48 17.90 -19.59 11.85
C ASP A 48 17.02 -20.13 12.99
N LYS A 49 16.90 -19.37 14.08
CA LYS A 49 16.18 -19.75 15.31
C LYS A 49 14.66 -19.55 15.26
N ILE A 50 14.18 -18.49 14.61
CA ILE A 50 12.74 -18.19 14.48
C ILE A 50 12.28 -17.95 13.04
N PHE A 51 13.15 -17.55 12.12
CA PHE A 51 12.77 -17.27 10.73
C PHE A 51 13.10 -18.42 9.76
N ASN A 52 13.14 -19.66 10.28
CA ASN A 52 13.29 -20.86 9.47
C ASN A 52 11.99 -21.21 8.75
N LYS A 53 11.94 -20.88 7.45
CA LYS A 53 10.78 -21.07 6.55
C LYS A 53 10.28 -22.52 6.41
N ASN A 54 11.03 -23.53 6.86
CA ASN A 54 10.69 -24.95 6.71
C ASN A 54 9.89 -25.54 7.89
N VAL A 55 9.71 -24.78 8.97
CA VAL A 55 9.01 -25.23 10.19
C VAL A 55 8.04 -24.15 10.67
N VAL A 56 6.97 -24.56 11.34
CA VAL A 56 6.15 -23.65 12.14
C VAL A 56 6.78 -23.56 13.52
N ASN A 57 7.08 -22.36 14.00
CA ASN A 57 7.58 -22.17 15.36
C ASN A 57 6.47 -22.46 16.38
N GLU A 58 6.84 -23.00 17.54
CA GLU A 58 5.92 -23.08 18.68
C GLU A 58 6.28 -21.96 19.67
N ILE A 59 5.34 -21.04 19.89
CA ILE A 59 5.50 -19.87 20.78
C ILE A 59 4.46 -19.96 21.91
N SER A 60 4.92 -20.22 23.14
CA SER A 60 4.07 -20.14 24.34
C SER A 60 4.26 -18.79 25.02
N ILE A 61 3.16 -18.07 25.25
CA ILE A 61 3.11 -16.80 25.98
C ILE A 61 2.44 -17.06 27.33
N GLU A 62 3.15 -16.78 28.42
CA GLU A 62 2.63 -16.90 29.79
C GLU A 62 2.61 -15.51 30.44
N MET A 63 1.44 -15.07 30.91
CA MET A 63 1.31 -13.78 31.59
C MET A 63 0.20 -13.79 32.64
N ASP A 64 0.20 -12.79 33.52
CA ASP A 64 -0.88 -12.65 34.50
C ASP A 64 -2.23 -12.44 33.78
N GLU A 65 -3.24 -13.16 34.21
CA GLU A 65 -4.58 -13.17 33.59
C GLU A 65 -5.24 -11.78 33.63
N SER A 66 -4.98 -10.99 34.68
CA SER A 66 -5.48 -9.61 34.75
C SER A 66 -4.74 -8.65 33.81
N ASP A 67 -3.45 -8.89 33.55
CA ASP A 67 -2.70 -8.14 32.53
C ASP A 67 -3.11 -8.56 31.11
N PHE A 68 -3.45 -9.82 30.87
CA PHE A 68 -3.97 -10.29 29.58
C PHE A 68 -5.34 -9.67 29.28
N GLN A 69 -6.28 -9.74 30.23
CA GLN A 69 -7.58 -9.07 30.13
C GLN A 69 -7.41 -7.57 29.92
N TRP A 70 -6.48 -6.94 30.63
CA TRP A 70 -6.17 -5.52 30.43
C TRP A 70 -5.67 -5.24 29.00
N LEU A 71 -4.78 -6.06 28.43
CA LEU A 71 -4.33 -5.91 27.04
C LEU A 71 -5.48 -6.01 26.04
N MET A 72 -6.43 -6.92 26.25
CA MET A 72 -7.57 -7.09 25.35
C MET A 72 -8.53 -5.89 25.44
N GLU A 73 -8.85 -5.43 26.66
CA GLU A 73 -9.73 -4.28 26.89
C GLU A 73 -9.10 -2.93 26.47
N ASN A 74 -7.77 -2.82 26.54
CA ASN A 74 -7.04 -1.57 26.30
C ASN A 74 -6.16 -1.61 25.05
N ALA A 75 -6.41 -2.56 24.13
CA ALA A 75 -5.55 -2.83 22.97
C ALA A 75 -5.16 -1.57 22.16
N MET A 76 -6.11 -0.64 22.00
CA MET A 76 -5.93 0.64 21.30
C MET A 76 -4.92 1.61 21.94
N LYS A 77 -4.45 1.35 23.17
CA LYS A 77 -3.42 2.18 23.83
C LYS A 77 -2.00 1.83 23.42
N GLU A 78 -1.78 0.62 22.87
CA GLU A 78 -0.45 0.10 22.53
C GLU A 78 0.57 0.18 23.69
N GLU A 79 0.12 0.02 24.94
CA GLU A 79 0.99 -0.08 26.11
C GLU A 79 1.49 -1.52 26.27
N TYR A 80 2.77 -1.68 26.65
CA TYR A 80 3.34 -2.99 26.94
C TYR A 80 2.89 -3.54 28.30
N LYS A 81 2.77 -4.87 28.36
CA LYS A 81 2.70 -5.67 29.59
C LYS A 81 3.82 -6.70 29.59
N SER A 82 4.20 -7.15 30.79
CA SER A 82 5.26 -8.15 30.98
C SER A 82 4.70 -9.56 30.79
N CYS A 83 5.40 -10.40 30.04
CA CYS A 83 5.12 -11.82 29.91
C CYS A 83 6.41 -12.66 29.91
N ASN A 84 6.28 -13.96 30.09
CA ASN A 84 7.32 -14.92 29.73
C ASN A 84 6.98 -15.50 28.36
N ILE A 85 7.99 -15.65 27.50
CA ILE A 85 7.80 -16.21 26.16
C ILE A 85 8.77 -17.37 25.98
N THR A 86 8.22 -18.53 25.62
CA THR A 86 9.01 -19.70 25.23
C THR A 86 8.90 -19.89 23.72
N ILE A 87 10.03 -19.74 23.01
CA ILE A 87 10.10 -19.91 21.55
C ILE A 87 10.90 -21.18 21.27
N ASN A 88 10.29 -22.17 20.63
CA ASN A 88 10.94 -23.44 20.25
C ASN A 88 11.64 -24.14 21.45
N GLY A 89 11.08 -24.00 22.65
CA GLY A 89 11.60 -24.56 23.91
C GLY A 89 12.58 -23.68 24.70
N GLU A 90 12.89 -22.47 24.21
CA GLU A 90 13.80 -21.52 24.88
C GLU A 90 13.01 -20.37 25.53
N THR A 91 13.05 -20.26 26.86
CA THR A 91 12.25 -19.31 27.65
C THR A 91 12.97 -18.01 27.95
N TYR A 92 12.31 -16.89 27.65
CA TYR A 92 12.69 -15.52 27.98
C TYR A 92 11.70 -14.95 28.99
N TYR A 93 12.21 -14.27 30.01
CA TYR A 93 11.43 -13.73 31.12
C TYR A 93 11.30 -12.21 31.01
N ASN A 94 10.15 -11.68 31.40
CA ASN A 94 9.81 -10.24 31.36
C ASN A 94 9.96 -9.61 29.97
N VAL A 95 9.51 -10.30 28.93
CA VAL A 95 9.41 -9.73 27.58
C VAL A 95 8.22 -8.77 27.54
N GLY A 96 8.38 -7.63 26.86
CA GLY A 96 7.26 -6.73 26.58
C GLY A 96 6.35 -7.30 25.50
N ILE A 97 5.07 -7.47 25.79
CA ILE A 97 4.03 -7.80 24.81
C ILE A 97 2.96 -6.70 24.76
N ARG A 98 2.52 -6.36 23.55
CA ARG A 98 1.36 -5.50 23.31
C ARG A 98 0.64 -5.82 22.00
N PRO A 99 -0.67 -5.56 21.89
CA PRO A 99 -1.34 -5.43 20.60
C PRO A 99 -0.68 -4.37 19.70
N LYS A 100 -0.76 -4.55 18.38
CA LYS A 100 -0.23 -3.63 17.36
C LYS A 100 -1.12 -3.53 16.12
N GLY A 101 -0.86 -2.50 15.32
CA GLY A 101 -1.52 -2.24 14.05
C GLY A 101 -2.36 -0.97 14.12
N ASN A 102 -3.01 -0.61 13.02
CA ASN A 102 -3.91 0.54 12.99
C ASN A 102 -5.34 0.11 12.64
N SER A 103 -5.61 -0.12 11.35
CA SER A 103 -6.90 -0.61 10.85
C SER A 103 -7.27 -1.96 11.47
N SER A 104 -6.35 -2.94 11.44
CA SER A 104 -6.52 -4.27 12.02
C SER A 104 -6.70 -4.26 13.55
N LEU A 105 -5.95 -3.39 14.25
CA LEU A 105 -6.08 -3.21 15.71
C LEU A 105 -7.47 -2.65 16.07
N SER A 106 -7.88 -1.58 15.39
CA SER A 106 -9.21 -0.96 15.54
C SER A 106 -10.33 -1.94 15.21
N GLN A 107 -10.17 -2.71 14.13
CA GLN A 107 -11.13 -3.70 13.68
C GLN A 107 -11.34 -4.80 14.74
N VAL A 108 -10.27 -5.41 15.26
CA VAL A 108 -10.39 -6.44 16.32
C VAL A 108 -10.96 -5.83 17.61
N ALA A 109 -10.53 -4.63 18.01
CA ALA A 109 -11.02 -3.97 19.23
C ALA A 109 -12.51 -3.58 19.15
N MET A 110 -13.07 -3.41 17.95
CA MET A 110 -14.49 -3.17 17.71
C MET A 110 -15.29 -4.47 17.48
N SER A 111 -14.63 -5.63 17.40
CA SER A 111 -15.28 -6.93 17.28
C SER A 111 -15.66 -7.51 18.64
N ASN A 112 -16.77 -8.26 18.67
CA ASN A 112 -17.14 -9.04 19.85
C ASN A 112 -16.41 -10.40 19.91
N SER A 113 -15.91 -10.92 18.78
CA SER A 113 -15.11 -12.16 18.68
C SER A 113 -14.62 -12.38 17.23
N PRO A 114 -13.44 -12.97 17.00
CA PRO A 114 -12.40 -13.29 17.98
C PRO A 114 -11.58 -12.05 18.38
N GLN A 115 -11.12 -11.97 19.63
CA GLN A 115 -10.19 -10.92 20.11
C GLN A 115 -8.74 -11.21 19.70
N ARG A 116 -8.54 -11.67 18.46
CA ARG A 116 -7.25 -12.13 17.94
C ARG A 116 -6.42 -10.95 17.43
N PHE A 117 -5.75 -10.23 18.33
CA PHE A 117 -4.88 -9.11 17.95
C PHE A 117 -3.57 -9.58 17.30
N SER A 118 -2.98 -8.74 16.45
CA SER A 118 -1.55 -8.84 16.11
C SER A 118 -0.73 -8.35 17.30
N PHE A 119 0.38 -9.02 17.62
CA PHE A 119 1.23 -8.66 18.75
C PHE A 119 2.59 -8.12 18.31
N LYS A 120 3.18 -7.26 19.14
CA LYS A 120 4.58 -6.88 19.09
C LYS A 120 5.25 -7.35 20.37
N LEU A 121 6.34 -8.09 20.20
CA LEU A 121 7.23 -8.55 21.26
C LEU A 121 8.46 -7.63 21.30
N ASP A 122 8.91 -7.28 22.50
CA ASP A 122 10.07 -6.43 22.74
C ASP A 122 10.86 -6.98 23.93
N PHE A 123 11.97 -7.66 23.63
CA PHE A 123 12.79 -8.36 24.64
C PHE A 123 13.50 -7.37 25.57
N ASN A 124 13.64 -6.11 25.14
CA ASN A 124 14.39 -5.05 25.80
C ASN A 124 13.48 -4.04 26.55
N GLU A 125 12.17 -4.28 26.64
CA GLU A 125 11.22 -3.34 27.27
C GLU A 125 11.36 -3.29 28.80
N TYR A 126 11.55 -4.45 29.45
CA TYR A 126 11.69 -4.55 30.92
C TYR A 126 13.05 -5.05 31.41
N ILE A 127 13.93 -5.51 30.50
CA ILE A 127 15.29 -5.96 30.83
C ILE A 127 16.27 -5.36 29.81
N ASP A 128 16.93 -4.28 30.23
CA ASP A 128 17.96 -3.58 29.45
C ASP A 128 19.01 -4.56 28.87
N GLY A 129 19.08 -4.61 27.55
CA GLY A 129 20.03 -5.42 26.78
C GLY A 129 19.62 -6.88 26.53
N GLN A 130 18.44 -7.33 26.97
CA GLN A 130 17.93 -8.64 26.58
C GLN A 130 17.51 -8.64 25.11
N THR A 131 17.91 -9.67 24.36
CA THR A 131 17.55 -9.90 22.96
C THR A 131 17.27 -11.39 22.74
N TYR A 132 16.42 -11.71 21.77
CA TYR A 132 16.29 -13.08 21.26
C TYR A 132 17.37 -13.33 20.21
N HIS A 133 18.49 -13.94 20.60
CA HIS A 133 19.61 -14.27 19.68
C HIS A 133 20.08 -13.08 18.80
N GLY A 134 20.00 -11.86 19.32
CA GLY A 134 20.33 -10.60 18.61
C GLY A 134 19.15 -9.80 18.07
N ALA A 135 17.93 -10.36 18.03
CA ALA A 135 16.72 -9.61 17.71
C ALA A 135 16.18 -8.86 18.94
N ASN A 136 15.95 -7.55 18.80
CA ASN A 136 15.34 -6.74 19.85
C ASN A 136 13.82 -6.97 19.93
N LYS A 137 13.16 -7.07 18.77
CA LYS A 137 11.71 -7.15 18.64
C LYS A 137 11.30 -8.15 17.56
N ILE A 138 10.17 -8.78 17.78
CA ILE A 138 9.50 -9.66 16.81
C ILE A 138 8.03 -9.22 16.71
N VAL A 139 7.48 -9.20 15.51
CA VAL A 139 6.05 -8.97 15.25
C VAL A 139 5.37 -10.30 14.98
N LEU A 140 4.17 -10.49 15.51
CA LEU A 140 3.29 -11.63 15.25
C LEU A 140 2.00 -11.09 14.61
N ASN A 141 1.88 -11.22 13.29
CA ASN A 141 0.72 -10.77 12.52
C ASN A 141 -0.41 -11.80 12.56
N ASN A 142 -1.64 -11.33 12.81
CA ASN A 142 -2.84 -12.14 13.06
C ASN A 142 -3.57 -12.64 11.81
N ILE A 143 -3.15 -12.20 10.62
CA ILE A 143 -3.66 -12.65 9.30
C ILE A 143 -5.14 -12.25 9.05
N ILE A 144 -5.63 -11.19 9.70
CA ILE A 144 -7.07 -10.80 9.66
C ILE A 144 -7.63 -10.55 8.25
N SER A 145 -6.85 -9.94 7.35
CA SER A 145 -7.33 -9.54 6.01
C SER A 145 -7.08 -10.58 4.91
N ASP A 146 -6.50 -11.74 5.24
CA ASP A 146 -5.99 -12.69 4.25
C ASP A 146 -6.59 -14.08 4.45
N LYS A 147 -7.49 -14.49 3.55
CA LYS A 147 -8.05 -15.85 3.54
C LYS A 147 -7.00 -16.89 3.13
N THR A 148 -5.99 -16.49 2.37
CA THR A 148 -4.97 -17.39 1.83
C THR A 148 -3.91 -17.76 2.86
N TYR A 149 -3.78 -16.97 3.94
CA TYR A 149 -2.68 -16.97 4.90
C TYR A 149 -1.28 -16.70 4.31
N MET A 150 -1.17 -16.45 2.99
CA MET A 150 0.08 -16.45 2.23
C MET A 150 0.49 -15.09 1.65
N LYS A 151 -0.38 -14.08 1.61
CA LYS A 151 -0.11 -12.82 0.87
C LYS A 151 1.15 -12.11 1.33
N GLU A 152 1.28 -11.93 2.64
CA GLU A 152 2.44 -11.23 3.21
C GLU A 152 3.71 -12.09 3.09
N TYR A 153 3.61 -13.41 3.31
CA TYR A 153 4.70 -14.38 3.11
C TYR A 153 5.24 -14.34 1.67
N LEU A 154 4.37 -14.48 0.67
CA LEU A 154 4.74 -14.49 -0.75
C LEU A 154 5.21 -13.11 -1.25
N SER A 155 4.80 -12.03 -0.57
CA SER A 155 5.31 -10.69 -0.85
C SER A 155 6.78 -10.57 -0.45
N TYR A 156 7.13 -10.92 0.79
CA TYR A 156 8.53 -10.92 1.24
C TYR A 156 9.37 -11.96 0.48
N GLU A 157 8.80 -13.09 0.08
CA GLU A 157 9.49 -14.04 -0.79
C GLU A 157 9.85 -13.44 -2.15
N LEU A 158 8.95 -12.65 -2.75
CA LEU A 158 9.22 -11.99 -4.02
C LEU A 158 10.22 -10.84 -3.88
N PHE A 159 10.27 -10.16 -2.72
CA PHE A 159 11.36 -9.22 -2.40
C PHE A 159 12.71 -9.94 -2.27
N ASP A 160 12.78 -11.04 -1.51
CA ASP A 160 13.97 -11.88 -1.37
C ASP A 160 14.44 -12.43 -2.73
N PHE A 161 13.51 -12.91 -3.57
CA PHE A 161 13.78 -13.43 -4.91
C PHE A 161 14.40 -12.37 -5.84
N MET A 162 13.91 -11.13 -5.75
CA MET A 162 14.46 -9.99 -6.50
C MET A 162 15.70 -9.37 -5.83
N GLY A 163 16.23 -9.96 -4.75
CA GLY A 163 17.43 -9.48 -4.07
C GLY A 163 17.27 -8.10 -3.44
N ILE A 164 16.07 -7.80 -2.93
CA ILE A 164 15.76 -6.56 -2.21
C ILE A 164 15.80 -6.88 -0.71
N PRO A 165 16.51 -6.09 0.12
CA PRO A 165 16.48 -6.24 1.58
C PRO A 165 15.04 -6.25 2.10
N SER A 166 14.65 -7.35 2.74
CA SER A 166 13.29 -7.60 3.22
C SER A 166 13.31 -8.17 4.65
N SER A 167 12.22 -7.97 5.40
CA SER A 167 12.08 -8.50 6.77
C SER A 167 12.08 -10.02 6.73
N ALA A 168 12.89 -10.67 7.55
CA ALA A 168 12.81 -12.12 7.72
C ALA A 168 11.43 -12.53 8.30
N TYR A 169 10.94 -13.70 7.89
CA TYR A 169 9.56 -14.13 8.13
C TYR A 169 9.43 -15.66 8.24
N ALA A 170 8.51 -16.12 9.09
CA ALA A 170 8.14 -17.53 9.22
C ALA A 170 6.78 -17.68 9.94
N TYR A 171 6.13 -18.84 9.80
CA TYR A 171 4.90 -19.11 10.54
C TYR A 171 5.18 -19.50 12.00
N SER A 172 4.27 -19.13 12.89
CA SER A 172 4.36 -19.42 14.32
C SER A 172 2.99 -19.80 14.86
N ASN A 173 2.88 -21.00 15.43
CA ASN A 173 1.73 -21.42 16.22
C ASN A 173 1.88 -20.89 17.65
N ILE A 174 0.84 -20.22 18.15
CA ILE A 174 0.85 -19.54 19.45
C ILE A 174 -0.04 -20.28 20.43
N LYS A 175 0.42 -20.35 21.69
CA LYS A 175 -0.38 -20.64 22.88
C LYS A 175 -0.33 -19.45 23.83
N ILE A 176 -1.44 -19.13 24.51
CA ILE A 176 -1.50 -18.11 25.56
C ILE A 176 -2.00 -18.77 26.84
N ASN A 177 -1.29 -18.61 27.95
CA ASN A 177 -1.63 -19.20 29.26
C ASN A 177 -1.92 -20.72 29.20
N ASN A 178 -1.15 -21.44 28.37
CA ASN A 178 -1.29 -22.87 28.03
C ASN A 178 -2.53 -23.27 27.20
N GLU A 179 -3.37 -22.33 26.78
CA GLU A 179 -4.47 -22.57 25.85
C GLU A 179 -3.99 -22.38 24.39
N ASP A 180 -4.52 -23.22 23.47
CA ASP A 180 -4.24 -23.10 22.04
C ASP A 180 -4.85 -21.80 21.49
N TRP A 181 -4.04 -20.97 20.82
CA TRP A 181 -4.46 -19.65 20.35
C TRP A 181 -4.57 -19.58 18.83
N GLY A 182 -3.53 -19.99 18.09
CA GLY A 182 -3.58 -20.13 16.63
C GLY A 182 -2.31 -19.74 15.86
N LEU A 183 -2.42 -19.78 14.53
CA LEU A 183 -1.32 -19.62 13.57
C LEU A 183 -1.12 -18.16 13.12
N TYR A 184 0.04 -17.61 13.43
CA TYR A 184 0.44 -16.26 13.11
C TYR A 184 1.61 -16.25 12.10
N LEU A 185 1.82 -15.12 11.43
CA LEU A 185 3.04 -14.86 10.67
C LEU A 185 4.00 -14.04 11.55
N ALA A 186 5.14 -14.63 11.93
CA ALA A 186 6.20 -13.92 12.60
C ALA A 186 7.03 -13.11 11.59
N LEU A 187 7.33 -11.85 11.93
CA LEU A 187 8.12 -10.92 11.11
C LEU A 187 9.22 -10.26 11.94
N GLU A 188 10.38 -10.11 11.31
CA GLU A 188 11.48 -9.25 11.76
C GLU A 188 11.06 -7.77 11.68
N VAL A 189 11.30 -7.02 12.75
CA VAL A 189 11.08 -5.57 12.75
C VAL A 189 12.23 -4.87 12.05
N VAL A 190 11.91 -3.97 11.11
CA VAL A 190 12.90 -3.08 10.48
C VAL A 190 13.37 -2.06 11.52
N ASP A 191 14.42 -2.42 12.26
CA ASP A 191 15.13 -1.60 13.24
C ASP A 191 16.67 -1.76 13.13
N GLU A 192 17.41 -1.37 14.16
CA GLU A 192 18.88 -1.46 14.21
C GLU A 192 19.43 -2.87 13.93
N SER A 193 18.75 -3.95 14.36
CA SER A 193 19.23 -5.32 14.09
C SER A 193 19.07 -5.70 12.62
N TYR A 194 17.92 -5.34 12.02
CA TYR A 194 17.66 -5.50 10.59
C TYR A 194 18.68 -4.72 9.74
N ILE A 195 18.90 -3.44 10.07
CA ILE A 195 19.76 -2.56 9.28
C ILE A 195 21.22 -3.03 9.37
N LYS A 196 21.68 -3.43 10.56
CA LYS A 196 23.00 -4.05 10.70
C LYS A 196 23.14 -5.35 9.90
N ARG A 197 22.08 -6.16 9.80
CA ARG A 197 22.09 -7.45 9.09
C ARG A 197 22.22 -7.31 7.57
N HIS A 198 21.61 -6.28 6.98
CA HIS A 198 21.61 -6.05 5.52
C HIS A 198 22.69 -5.06 5.06
N PHE A 199 23.02 -4.04 5.87
CA PHE A 199 23.91 -2.94 5.49
C PHE A 199 25.22 -2.91 6.32
N GLY A 200 25.42 -3.84 7.26
CA GLY A 200 26.63 -3.98 8.08
C GLY A 200 26.83 -2.89 9.15
N SER A 201 26.19 -1.72 8.99
CA SER A 201 26.34 -0.54 9.84
C SER A 201 24.99 0.03 10.27
N VAL A 202 24.97 0.77 11.38
CA VAL A 202 23.83 1.57 11.85
C VAL A 202 24.14 3.07 11.84
N GLU A 203 25.13 3.49 11.04
CA GLU A 203 25.51 4.89 10.85
C GLU A 203 24.55 5.67 9.92
N GLY A 204 23.72 4.97 9.15
CA GLY A 204 22.65 5.55 8.34
C GLY A 204 21.45 6.06 9.14
N ASN A 205 20.47 6.65 8.46
CA ASN A 205 19.22 7.12 9.07
C ASN A 205 18.02 6.34 8.52
N LEU A 206 17.17 5.83 9.42
CA LEU A 206 15.97 5.07 9.06
C LEU A 206 14.70 5.88 9.40
N TYR A 207 13.79 6.01 8.44
CA TYR A 207 12.51 6.71 8.58
C TYR A 207 11.34 5.80 8.21
N LYS A 208 10.26 5.85 8.98
CA LYS A 208 8.98 5.18 8.72
C LYS A 208 7.84 6.20 8.66
N PRO A 209 7.48 6.72 7.48
CA PRO A 209 6.42 7.73 7.36
C PRO A 209 5.04 7.12 7.68
N GLU A 210 4.52 7.41 8.86
CA GLU A 210 3.16 7.03 9.28
C GLU A 210 2.39 8.29 9.71
N SER A 211 1.28 8.60 9.03
CA SER A 211 0.43 9.71 9.42
C SER A 211 -0.37 9.35 10.68
N MET A 212 0.06 9.85 11.84
CA MET A 212 -0.61 9.65 13.14
C MET A 212 -2.08 10.16 13.21
N ASP A 213 -2.56 10.87 12.19
CA ASP A 213 -3.92 11.41 12.11
C ASP A 213 -5.01 10.34 11.77
N MET A 214 -4.64 9.05 11.80
CA MET A 214 -5.54 7.91 11.54
C MET A 214 -5.52 6.84 12.66
N GLY A 215 -5.02 7.15 13.85
CA GLY A 215 -5.14 6.25 15.01
C GLY A 215 -4.13 6.54 16.14
N GLY A 216 -4.63 6.73 17.36
CA GLY A 216 -3.80 6.84 18.57
C GLY A 216 -3.48 8.27 19.02
N VAL A 217 -4.12 8.71 20.10
CA VAL A 217 -3.74 9.96 20.78
C VAL A 217 -2.46 9.73 21.58
N ARG A 218 -1.32 10.19 21.06
CA ARG A 218 -0.14 10.45 21.92
C ARG A 218 -0.26 11.83 22.56
N ASP A 219 0.08 11.89 23.85
CA ASP A 219 -0.27 12.99 24.76
C ASP A 219 0.07 14.40 24.26
N ARG A 220 -0.97 15.17 23.91
CA ARG A 220 -0.97 16.64 24.05
C ARG A 220 -1.56 17.04 25.40
N GLN A 221 -0.89 16.62 26.48
CA GLN A 221 -1.34 16.91 27.84
C GLN A 221 -0.92 18.33 28.29
N GLN A 222 -1.55 19.36 27.71
CA GLN A 222 -1.53 20.71 28.30
C GLN A 222 -2.68 21.65 27.90
N ASN A 223 -3.94 21.19 28.03
CA ASN A 223 -5.01 21.93 28.73
C ASN A 223 -6.30 21.11 28.79
N GLY A 224 -7.03 21.21 29.91
CA GLY A 224 -8.07 20.26 30.28
C GLY A 224 -9.40 20.39 29.52
N GLY A 225 -10.00 19.24 29.24
CA GLY A 225 -11.38 19.09 28.78
C GLY A 225 -11.60 17.68 28.22
N PRO A 226 -12.64 16.91 28.64
CA PRO A 226 -12.89 15.61 28.05
C PRO A 226 -13.31 15.79 26.59
N GLY A 227 -12.50 15.25 25.67
CA GLY A 227 -12.80 15.25 24.24
C GLY A 227 -14.06 14.43 23.98
N LYS A 228 -15.19 15.12 23.78
CA LYS A 228 -16.42 14.47 23.29
C LYS A 228 -16.19 13.99 21.87
N TRP A 229 -16.18 12.68 21.69
CA TRP A 229 -16.32 12.07 20.38
C TRP A 229 -17.64 12.51 19.75
N GLY A 230 -17.58 12.89 18.47
CA GLY A 230 -18.76 13.26 17.71
C GLY A 230 -19.64 12.03 17.49
N VAL A 231 -20.74 11.94 18.24
CA VAL A 231 -21.90 11.15 17.80
C VAL A 231 -22.35 11.73 16.47
N PHE A 232 -22.49 10.90 15.44
CA PHE A 232 -23.07 11.31 14.17
C PHE A 232 -24.57 11.53 14.35
N ASP A 233 -24.95 12.73 14.81
CA ASP A 233 -26.33 13.20 14.71
C ASP A 233 -26.69 13.34 13.23
N ASN A 234 -27.53 12.42 12.75
CA ASN A 234 -28.19 12.53 11.46
C ASN A 234 -29.22 13.67 11.52
N ASP A 235 -28.79 14.91 11.27
CA ASP A 235 -29.67 15.93 10.67
C ASP A 235 -28.94 17.18 10.14
N ALA A 236 -29.54 17.77 9.11
CA ALA A 236 -29.32 19.12 8.55
C ALA A 236 -28.00 19.44 7.80
N MET A 237 -28.10 19.45 6.46
CA MET A 237 -27.25 20.28 5.59
C MET A 237 -27.37 21.79 5.92
N PRO A 238 -26.34 22.62 5.66
CA PRO A 238 -26.39 24.05 5.96
C PRO A 238 -27.12 24.87 4.89
N PHE A 239 -28.37 25.26 5.16
CA PHE A 239 -28.94 26.48 4.57
C PHE A 239 -28.46 27.74 5.35
N PRO A 240 -28.37 28.93 4.70
CA PRO A 240 -27.72 30.09 5.32
C PRO A 240 -28.48 30.66 6.52
N ARG A 241 -27.77 30.94 7.62
CA ARG A 241 -28.37 31.47 8.86
C ARG A 241 -28.92 32.90 8.70
N GLY A 242 -30.24 33.03 8.87
CA GLY A 242 -30.89 34.28 9.30
C GLY A 242 -30.49 34.68 10.74
N ARG A 243 -30.73 35.94 11.10
CA ARG A 243 -30.20 36.55 12.34
C ARG A 243 -30.95 36.13 13.62
N ARG A 244 -30.20 36.23 14.73
CA ARG A 244 -30.57 36.45 16.16
C ARG A 244 -32.05 36.84 16.39
N ASP A 245 -32.74 36.36 17.43
CA ASP A 245 -32.50 36.76 18.84
C ASP A 245 -33.24 35.89 19.88
N GLN A 246 -32.68 35.84 21.10
CA GLN A 246 -33.33 35.77 22.43
C GLN A 246 -34.51 34.80 22.70
N MET A 247 -34.28 33.84 23.63
CA MET A 247 -35.33 33.25 24.47
C MET A 247 -35.54 34.08 25.75
N PRO A 248 -36.76 34.09 26.30
CA PRO A 248 -36.90 33.90 27.75
C PRO A 248 -38.07 32.97 28.17
N ASN A 249 -37.75 32.10 29.15
CA ASN A 249 -38.54 31.55 30.27
C ASN A 249 -40.08 31.40 30.19
N GLY A 250 -40.62 30.25 30.65
CA GLY A 250 -42.03 30.18 31.08
C GLY A 250 -42.55 28.77 31.40
N GLU A 251 -43.06 28.59 32.62
CA GLU A 251 -43.50 27.35 33.27
C GLU A 251 -44.77 26.68 32.68
N GLY A 252 -44.78 25.33 32.69
CA GLY A 252 -45.89 24.47 33.16
C GLY A 252 -47.27 24.44 32.48
N MET A 253 -47.77 23.24 32.15
CA MET A 253 -49.08 22.71 32.63
C MET A 253 -49.31 21.24 32.25
N GLN A 254 -50.09 20.54 33.07
CA GLN A 254 -50.62 19.18 32.83
C GLN A 254 -51.99 19.25 32.12
N ARG A 255 -52.36 18.21 31.34
CA ARG A 255 -53.64 17.45 31.49
C ARG A 255 -53.77 16.28 30.50
N MET A 256 -54.36 15.19 30.98
CA MET A 256 -54.86 14.02 30.25
C MET A 256 -56.36 14.23 29.87
N PRO A 257 -57.10 13.21 29.39
CA PRO A 257 -56.99 12.45 28.13
C PRO A 257 -58.35 12.49 27.36
N ASN A 258 -58.61 11.57 26.42
CA ASN A 258 -59.91 10.86 26.30
C ASN A 258 -59.85 9.69 25.29
N GLU A 259 -60.58 8.61 25.58
CA GLU A 259 -60.79 7.43 24.72
C GLU A 259 -62.20 7.40 24.09
N ALA A 260 -62.41 6.48 23.12
CA ALA A 260 -63.56 5.55 22.97
C ALA A 260 -64.31 5.54 21.61
N GLY A 261 -64.64 4.32 21.12
CA GLY A 261 -65.57 4.01 20.00
C GLY A 261 -64.93 3.15 18.87
N ILE A 262 -65.23 1.87 18.55
CA ILE A 262 -66.45 1.01 18.42
C ILE A 262 -66.95 0.89 16.95
N GLU A 263 -67.10 -0.29 16.29
CA GLU A 263 -66.56 -1.67 16.49
C GLU A 263 -66.72 -2.53 15.19
N ARG A 264 -65.89 -3.59 15.06
CA ARG A 264 -66.10 -4.96 14.48
C ARG A 264 -66.79 -5.25 13.11
N MET A 265 -66.08 -6.13 12.35
CA MET A 265 -66.56 -7.38 11.65
C MET A 265 -67.41 -7.31 10.35
N PRO A 266 -67.51 -8.40 9.52
CA PRO A 266 -66.78 -9.69 9.46
C PRO A 266 -66.31 -10.17 8.04
N ASN A 267 -65.85 -11.43 7.96
CA ASN A 267 -65.17 -12.17 6.86
C ASN A 267 -66.07 -12.70 5.70
N GLY A 268 -65.43 -13.23 4.63
CA GLY A 268 -66.03 -14.23 3.73
C GLY A 268 -65.23 -14.59 2.44
N GLU A 269 -64.60 -15.78 2.42
CA GLU A 269 -64.61 -16.90 1.42
C GLU A 269 -64.70 -16.63 -0.12
N GLY A 270 -64.08 -17.41 -1.03
CA GLY A 270 -63.14 -18.55 -0.93
C GLY A 270 -62.90 -19.35 -2.25
N MET A 271 -61.93 -20.28 -2.21
CA MET A 271 -61.79 -21.57 -2.97
C MET A 271 -61.38 -21.72 -4.48
N GLN A 272 -60.53 -22.74 -4.69
CA GLN A 272 -60.50 -23.81 -5.75
C GLN A 272 -59.47 -23.87 -6.93
N HIS A 273 -58.48 -24.79 -6.76
CA HIS A 273 -57.92 -25.86 -7.64
C HIS A 273 -57.34 -25.68 -9.09
N MET A 274 -56.23 -26.44 -9.27
CA MET A 274 -55.38 -26.90 -10.41
C MET A 274 -56.11 -27.50 -11.67
N PRO A 275 -55.45 -27.94 -12.81
CA PRO A 275 -54.02 -28.35 -13.02
C PRO A 275 -53.29 -28.12 -14.40
N ASN A 276 -51.97 -28.38 -14.37
CA ASN A 276 -50.97 -28.96 -15.35
C ASN A 276 -51.11 -28.90 -16.90
N GLU A 277 -49.97 -28.70 -17.62
CA GLU A 277 -49.14 -29.71 -18.35
C GLU A 277 -48.40 -29.21 -19.66
N ALA A 278 -47.43 -30.00 -20.12
CA ALA A 278 -46.24 -29.78 -21.00
C ALA A 278 -46.35 -29.33 -22.50
N GLY A 279 -45.23 -28.82 -23.07
CA GLY A 279 -44.68 -29.38 -24.34
C GLY A 279 -44.11 -28.49 -25.50
N ILE A 280 -42.81 -28.71 -25.84
CA ILE A 280 -42.24 -29.03 -27.20
C ILE A 280 -41.88 -27.92 -28.27
N GLU A 281 -40.67 -28.09 -28.91
CA GLU A 281 -40.13 -27.61 -30.23
C GLU A 281 -39.88 -26.10 -30.57
N ARG A 282 -39.09 -25.68 -31.60
CA ARG A 282 -37.76 -26.05 -32.21
C ARG A 282 -37.37 -25.01 -33.33
N MET A 283 -36.09 -24.57 -33.40
CA MET A 283 -35.31 -24.21 -34.64
C MET A 283 -35.76 -23.00 -35.54
N PRO A 284 -34.99 -22.53 -36.57
CA PRO A 284 -33.53 -22.25 -36.66
C PRO A 284 -33.08 -21.01 -37.54
N ASN A 285 -31.76 -20.69 -37.50
CA ASN A 285 -30.81 -20.20 -38.55
C ASN A 285 -31.04 -18.97 -39.48
N GLY A 286 -29.92 -18.28 -39.83
CA GLY A 286 -29.77 -17.46 -41.05
C GLY A 286 -28.45 -16.66 -41.17
N GLU A 287 -27.57 -17.01 -42.12
CA GLU A 287 -26.33 -16.26 -42.48
C GLU A 287 -26.56 -15.27 -43.65
N GLY A 288 -25.69 -14.26 -43.83
CA GLY A 288 -25.70 -13.37 -45.01
C GLY A 288 -24.48 -12.44 -45.09
N MET A 289 -23.95 -12.18 -46.31
CA MET A 289 -22.60 -11.65 -46.55
C MET A 289 -22.58 -10.40 -47.49
N GLN A 290 -21.46 -9.65 -47.52
CA GLN A 290 -21.03 -8.67 -48.56
C GLN A 290 -21.72 -7.26 -48.54
N GLN A 291 -21.13 -6.14 -49.02
CA GLN A 291 -19.94 -5.87 -49.85
C GLN A 291 -19.44 -4.40 -49.68
N ILE A 292 -18.24 -4.04 -50.16
CA ILE A 292 -17.66 -2.67 -50.16
C ILE A 292 -17.61 -2.09 -51.58
N PRO A 293 -17.78 -0.78 -51.80
CA PRO A 293 -16.85 -0.02 -52.64
C PRO A 293 -16.34 1.31 -52.03
N ASN A 294 -15.23 1.81 -52.58
CA ASN A 294 -14.37 2.88 -52.07
C ASN A 294 -14.62 4.23 -52.80
N VAL A 295 -14.29 5.38 -52.18
CA VAL A 295 -13.47 6.51 -52.73
C VAL A 295 -13.55 7.77 -51.82
N GLY A 296 -12.39 8.14 -51.25
CA GLY A 296 -11.84 9.51 -51.28
C GLY A 296 -12.44 10.66 -50.46
N GLY A 297 -11.76 11.05 -49.37
CA GLY A 297 -11.92 12.37 -48.74
C GLY A 297 -11.25 12.48 -47.36
N ARG A 298 -10.30 13.40 -47.18
CA ARG A 298 -9.77 13.79 -45.85
C ARG A 298 -10.79 14.72 -45.17
N GLU A 299 -11.19 14.43 -43.94
CA GLU A 299 -11.10 15.35 -42.79
C GLU A 299 -11.58 14.73 -41.47
N GLN A 300 -10.87 15.07 -40.38
CA GLN A 300 -11.28 15.17 -38.97
C GLN A 300 -12.15 14.02 -38.36
N ILE A 301 -11.50 13.20 -37.52
CA ILE A 301 -12.16 12.24 -36.63
C ILE A 301 -12.68 12.98 -35.37
N PRO A 302 -13.98 12.92 -35.04
CA PRO A 302 -14.48 13.33 -33.73
C PRO A 302 -14.15 12.26 -32.67
N ASN A 303 -13.76 12.69 -31.47
CA ASN A 303 -13.55 11.76 -30.35
C ASN A 303 -14.84 10.99 -30.02
N GLY A 304 -14.79 9.66 -30.10
CA GLY A 304 -15.82 8.80 -29.54
C GLY A 304 -15.64 8.68 -28.03
N GLU A 305 -16.69 8.99 -27.27
CA GLU A 305 -16.72 8.83 -25.82
C GLU A 305 -16.76 7.33 -25.44
N GLY A 306 -15.58 6.75 -25.20
CA GLY A 306 -15.46 5.44 -24.57
C GLY A 306 -15.92 5.51 -23.11
N ALA A 307 -16.76 4.57 -22.70
CA ALA A 307 -17.41 4.57 -21.38
C ALA A 307 -16.40 4.58 -20.23
N GLN A 308 -16.28 5.71 -19.53
CA GLN A 308 -15.62 5.76 -18.24
C GLN A 308 -16.44 4.95 -17.23
N GLY A 309 -15.83 3.90 -16.68
CA GLY A 309 -16.35 3.20 -15.51
C GLY A 309 -16.58 4.21 -14.39
N ARG A 310 -17.84 4.39 -13.98
CA ARG A 310 -18.21 5.39 -12.97
C ARG A 310 -17.70 4.96 -11.60
N PHE A 311 -16.63 5.63 -11.15
CA PHE A 311 -16.34 5.73 -9.72
C PHE A 311 -17.54 6.34 -8.99
N ASN A 312 -18.29 5.51 -8.24
CA ASN A 312 -19.36 5.97 -7.37
C ASN A 312 -19.19 5.39 -5.97
N GLY A 313 -18.36 6.06 -5.19
CA GLY A 313 -17.95 5.68 -3.83
C GLY A 313 -17.19 6.84 -3.19
N GLY A 314 -17.83 8.01 -3.13
CA GLY A 314 -17.17 9.27 -2.82
C GLY A 314 -16.84 9.44 -1.34
N PHE A 315 -15.60 9.16 -0.95
CA PHE A 315 -15.01 9.71 0.28
C PHE A 315 -14.78 11.22 0.12
N LYS A 316 -15.84 12.02 0.29
CA LYS A 316 -15.74 13.48 0.49
C LYS A 316 -15.57 13.81 1.98
N GLY A 317 -14.48 13.31 2.56
CA GLY A 317 -13.86 13.91 3.75
C GLY A 317 -13.00 15.10 3.31
N GLY A 318 -12.89 16.14 4.14
CA GLY A 318 -12.29 17.41 3.74
C GLY A 318 -10.82 17.30 3.31
N PHE A 319 -10.53 17.55 2.03
CA PHE A 319 -9.17 17.74 1.55
C PHE A 319 -8.55 18.99 2.20
N GLY A 320 -7.66 18.77 3.18
CA GLY A 320 -6.57 19.69 3.44
C GLY A 320 -5.73 19.89 2.16
N GLY A 321 -5.13 21.06 2.01
CA GLY A 321 -4.52 21.50 0.75
C GLY A 321 -3.39 20.60 0.23
N MET A 322 -2.90 20.91 -0.96
CA MET A 322 -1.92 20.14 -1.76
C MET A 322 -0.52 19.90 -1.12
N GLY A 323 -0.32 20.22 0.16
CA GLY A 323 0.84 19.87 0.98
C GLY A 323 0.51 19.17 2.32
N SER A 324 -0.75 18.82 2.58
CA SER A 324 -1.24 18.36 3.90
C SER A 324 -0.94 16.88 4.25
N ARG A 325 0.19 16.31 3.81
CA ARG A 325 0.62 14.95 4.19
C ARG A 325 1.99 14.88 4.88
N GLY A 326 2.50 16.02 5.35
CA GLY A 326 3.77 16.10 6.08
C GLY A 326 4.94 15.47 5.33
N GLY A 327 4.96 15.58 4.00
CA GLY A 327 6.01 15.06 3.14
C GLY A 327 5.93 13.59 2.73
N ALA A 328 5.02 12.78 3.31
CA ALA A 328 5.03 11.31 3.15
C ALA A 328 4.84 10.79 1.71
N ASN A 329 4.35 11.61 0.77
CA ASN A 329 4.33 11.25 -0.65
C ASN A 329 5.62 11.63 -1.42
N LEU A 330 6.64 12.14 -0.74
CA LEU A 330 7.91 12.60 -1.31
C LEU A 330 7.77 13.71 -2.37
N LYS A 331 6.67 14.51 -2.31
CA LYS A 331 6.48 15.70 -3.16
C LYS A 331 7.17 16.91 -2.51
N TYR A 332 7.97 17.63 -3.29
CA TYR A 332 8.69 18.80 -2.79
C TYR A 332 7.73 19.95 -2.46
N ILE A 333 7.89 20.54 -1.27
CA ILE A 333 7.09 21.67 -0.76
C ILE A 333 7.98 22.92 -0.70
N ASP A 334 9.00 22.87 0.15
CA ASP A 334 10.04 23.89 0.32
C ASP A 334 11.31 23.26 0.95
N ASP A 335 12.31 24.09 1.26
CA ASP A 335 13.55 23.67 1.92
C ASP A 335 13.41 23.54 3.46
N SER A 336 12.20 23.64 4.04
CA SER A 336 12.00 23.61 5.49
C SER A 336 11.72 22.21 6.03
N PRO A 337 12.52 21.67 6.97
CA PRO A 337 12.25 20.40 7.65
C PRO A 337 10.85 20.28 8.29
N SER A 338 10.23 21.39 8.68
CA SER A 338 8.88 21.40 9.26
C SER A 338 7.78 20.98 8.28
N SER A 339 8.01 21.16 6.98
CA SER A 339 7.05 20.81 5.92
C SER A 339 6.94 19.30 5.69
N TYR A 340 7.92 18.54 6.20
CA TYR A 340 8.04 17.09 6.05
C TYR A 340 7.88 16.39 7.42
N SER A 341 6.98 16.90 8.27
CA SER A 341 6.83 16.48 9.67
C SER A 341 6.54 14.98 9.84
N VAL A 342 5.75 14.36 8.96
CA VAL A 342 5.41 12.93 9.05
C VAL A 342 6.63 12.04 8.82
N ILE A 343 7.54 12.41 7.91
CA ILE A 343 8.80 11.69 7.73
C ILE A 343 9.73 11.95 8.92
N ARG A 344 9.81 13.19 9.40
CA ARG A 344 10.71 13.60 10.50
C ARG A 344 10.34 12.95 11.83
N GLU A 345 9.05 12.93 12.16
CA GLU A 345 8.49 12.28 13.35
C GLU A 345 8.54 10.75 13.25
N GLY A 346 8.57 10.22 12.01
CA GLY A 346 8.80 8.81 11.71
C GLY A 346 10.26 8.34 11.79
N ALA A 347 11.21 9.16 12.25
CA ALA A 347 12.60 8.73 12.44
C ALA A 347 12.68 7.59 13.48
N VAL A 348 13.24 6.44 13.07
CA VAL A 348 13.28 5.21 13.87
C VAL A 348 14.48 5.21 14.83
N PHE A 349 15.62 5.69 14.36
CA PHE A 349 16.85 5.73 15.14
C PHE A 349 16.91 6.96 16.04
N LYS A 350 17.32 6.75 17.29
CA LYS A 350 17.47 7.84 18.30
C LYS A 350 18.64 8.78 17.99
N THR A 351 19.52 8.40 17.06
CA THR A 351 20.68 9.16 16.59
C THR A 351 20.34 10.16 15.48
N THR A 352 19.20 10.01 14.81
CA THR A 352 18.78 10.88 13.70
C THR A 352 18.64 12.34 14.15
N THR A 353 19.35 13.26 13.51
CA THR A 353 19.34 14.69 13.87
C THR A 353 18.66 15.57 12.82
N ASP A 354 18.28 16.79 13.20
CA ASP A 354 17.81 17.82 12.28
C ASP A 354 18.83 18.22 11.19
N ALA A 355 20.12 17.94 11.39
CA ALA A 355 21.14 18.13 10.36
C ALA A 355 21.07 17.00 9.32
N GLU A 356 20.96 15.75 9.77
CA GLU A 356 20.79 14.58 8.90
C GLU A 356 19.48 14.64 8.11
N PHE A 357 18.39 15.08 8.75
CA PHE A 357 17.09 15.21 8.08
C PHE A 357 17.09 16.15 6.86
N LYS A 358 18.05 17.08 6.76
CA LYS A 358 18.19 17.94 5.56
C LYS A 358 18.52 17.13 4.30
N LYS A 359 19.17 15.96 4.43
CA LYS A 359 19.40 15.03 3.33
C LYS A 359 18.08 14.55 2.72
N VAL A 360 17.06 14.32 3.54
CA VAL A 360 15.71 13.92 3.07
C VAL A 360 15.12 15.02 2.20
N VAL A 361 15.22 16.28 2.65
CA VAL A 361 14.72 17.45 1.91
C VAL A 361 15.52 17.66 0.61
N GLU A 362 16.84 17.50 0.64
CA GLU A 362 17.70 17.57 -0.56
C GLU A 362 17.35 16.46 -1.57
N MET A 363 17.19 15.21 -1.12
CA MET A 363 16.77 14.09 -1.97
C MET A 363 15.39 14.34 -2.58
N ILE A 364 14.38 14.73 -1.78
CA ILE A 364 13.03 15.03 -2.27
C ILE A 364 13.07 16.13 -3.34
N LYS A 365 13.86 17.18 -3.12
CA LYS A 365 14.03 18.27 -4.09
C LYS A 365 14.60 17.78 -5.42
N ASN A 366 15.73 17.07 -5.38
CA ASN A 366 16.41 16.59 -6.60
C ASN A 366 15.59 15.50 -7.31
N LEU A 367 14.86 14.67 -6.58
CA LEU A 367 13.86 13.74 -7.11
C LEU A 367 12.80 14.48 -7.92
N ASN A 368 12.15 15.49 -7.34
CA ASN A 368 11.08 16.24 -7.99
C ASN A 368 11.59 17.08 -9.18
N GLU A 369 12.83 17.55 -9.14
CA GLU A 369 13.54 18.19 -10.26
C GLU A 369 13.97 17.21 -11.37
N GLY A 370 13.98 15.89 -11.11
CA GLY A 370 14.44 14.87 -12.05
C GLY A 370 15.96 14.88 -12.28
N ALA A 371 16.73 15.43 -11.34
CA ALA A 371 18.15 15.76 -11.55
C ALA A 371 19.08 14.90 -10.67
N ASN A 372 20.11 14.31 -11.29
CA ASN A 372 21.15 13.51 -10.61
C ASN A 372 20.58 12.41 -9.69
N LEU A 373 19.55 11.69 -10.13
CA LEU A 373 18.78 10.76 -9.29
C LEU A 373 19.67 9.71 -8.59
N GLU A 374 20.61 9.10 -9.29
CA GLU A 374 21.62 8.15 -8.76
C GLU A 374 22.58 8.75 -7.70
N LYS A 375 22.64 10.08 -7.52
CA LYS A 375 23.38 10.70 -6.39
C LYS A 375 22.65 10.51 -5.06
N TYR A 376 21.32 10.41 -5.09
CA TYR A 376 20.46 10.45 -3.89
C TYR A 376 19.59 9.21 -3.72
N LEU A 377 19.49 8.35 -4.73
CA LEU A 377 18.63 7.18 -4.73
C LEU A 377 19.41 5.96 -5.19
N ASP A 378 19.25 4.83 -4.51
CA ASP A 378 19.52 3.53 -5.14
C ASP A 378 18.41 3.25 -6.15
N VAL A 379 18.58 3.83 -7.34
CA VAL A 379 17.65 3.68 -8.46
C VAL A 379 17.47 2.21 -8.82
N ASP A 380 18.50 1.38 -8.67
CA ASP A 380 18.47 -0.01 -9.11
C ASP A 380 17.59 -0.88 -8.19
N GLU A 381 17.79 -0.75 -6.88
CA GLU A 381 16.96 -1.40 -5.86
C GLU A 381 15.53 -0.86 -5.87
N ILE A 382 15.34 0.46 -5.99
CA ILE A 382 14.01 1.07 -6.04
C ILE A 382 13.23 0.61 -7.29
N LEU A 383 13.86 0.45 -8.46
CA LEU A 383 13.18 -0.09 -9.65
C LEU A 383 12.80 -1.57 -9.47
N ARG A 384 13.61 -2.37 -8.77
CA ARG A 384 13.23 -3.75 -8.39
C ARG A 384 12.05 -3.75 -7.41
N PHE A 385 12.08 -2.91 -6.37
CA PHE A 385 10.96 -2.74 -5.44
C PHE A 385 9.67 -2.43 -6.20
N TRP A 386 9.72 -1.52 -7.17
CA TRP A 386 8.55 -1.15 -7.94
C TRP A 386 8.05 -2.26 -8.86
N ALA A 387 8.94 -3.10 -9.41
CA ALA A 387 8.52 -4.29 -10.16
C ALA A 387 7.75 -5.28 -9.25
N VAL A 388 8.26 -5.54 -8.04
CA VAL A 388 7.59 -6.38 -7.03
C VAL A 388 6.23 -5.78 -6.63
N ASN A 389 6.21 -4.51 -6.21
CA ASN A 389 4.98 -3.83 -5.77
C ASN A 389 3.90 -3.80 -6.89
N THR A 390 4.32 -3.66 -8.15
CA THR A 390 3.41 -3.63 -9.31
C THR A 390 2.91 -5.02 -9.69
N PHE A 391 3.74 -6.06 -9.58
CA PHE A 391 3.28 -7.43 -9.75
C PHE A 391 2.20 -7.76 -8.72
N LEU A 392 2.50 -7.50 -7.44
CA LEU A 392 1.63 -7.76 -6.30
C LEU A 392 0.37 -6.90 -6.28
N VAL A 393 0.32 -5.80 -7.03
CA VAL A 393 -0.75 -4.78 -6.94
C VAL A 393 -0.95 -4.37 -5.47
N ASN A 394 0.15 -4.15 -4.74
CA ASN A 394 0.06 -3.60 -3.39
C ASN A 394 -0.27 -2.11 -3.52
N LEU A 395 -1.41 -1.73 -2.94
CA LEU A 395 -1.93 -0.37 -2.90
C LEU A 395 -2.13 0.14 -1.46
N ASP A 396 -1.99 -0.69 -0.43
CA ASP A 396 -2.00 -0.22 0.96
C ASP A 396 -0.61 0.31 1.33
N GLY A 397 -0.21 1.42 0.68
CA GLY A 397 1.11 2.01 0.84
C GLY A 397 1.36 3.25 -0.03
N TYR A 398 2.58 3.41 -0.55
CA TYR A 398 2.96 4.56 -1.37
C TYR A 398 2.15 4.69 -2.67
N SER A 399 1.87 3.58 -3.34
CA SER A 399 1.17 3.48 -4.63
C SER A 399 -0.33 3.83 -4.59
N GLY A 400 -1.03 3.51 -3.49
CA GLY A 400 -2.49 3.71 -3.38
C GLY A 400 -2.91 5.11 -2.94
N GLY A 401 -1.98 6.03 -2.74
CA GLY A 401 -2.28 7.42 -2.41
C GLY A 401 -2.63 7.67 -0.95
N MET A 402 -2.34 6.72 -0.05
CA MET A 402 -2.26 6.98 1.39
C MET A 402 -0.83 7.37 1.83
N TYR A 403 0.19 6.80 1.18
CA TYR A 403 1.62 7.14 1.35
C TYR A 403 2.23 6.75 2.71
N HIS A 404 1.97 5.52 3.14
CA HIS A 404 2.60 4.85 4.29
C HIS A 404 3.10 3.44 3.89
N ASN A 405 3.34 2.55 4.86
CA ASN A 405 3.77 1.15 4.66
C ASN A 405 5.05 1.01 3.81
N TYR A 406 6.01 1.90 4.08
CA TYR A 406 7.37 1.79 3.61
C TYR A 406 8.33 2.33 4.67
N TYR A 407 9.58 1.87 4.64
CA TYR A 407 10.68 2.59 5.26
C TYR A 407 11.56 3.24 4.20
N LEU A 408 12.08 4.41 4.53
CA LEU A 408 13.10 5.11 3.76
C LEU A 408 14.40 5.00 4.57
N TYR A 409 15.37 4.28 4.03
CA TYR A 409 16.71 4.16 4.63
C TYR A 409 17.69 5.06 3.88
N GLU A 410 18.56 5.75 4.61
CA GLU A 410 19.61 6.62 4.08
C GLU A 410 20.98 6.16 4.56
N GLU A 411 21.91 5.96 3.63
CA GLU A 411 23.32 5.76 3.94
C GLU A 411 24.19 6.62 3.02
N GLY A 412 25.11 7.40 3.61
CA GLY A 412 26.06 8.22 2.84
C GLY A 412 25.44 9.32 1.95
N GLY A 413 24.15 9.66 2.15
CA GLY A 413 23.37 10.56 1.32
C GLY A 413 22.55 9.87 0.21
N VAL A 414 22.63 8.55 0.08
CA VAL A 414 21.87 7.73 -0.87
C VAL A 414 20.71 7.07 -0.13
N PHE A 415 19.53 7.09 -0.75
CA PHE A 415 18.30 6.58 -0.15
C PHE A 415 17.79 5.33 -0.88
N THR A 416 17.29 4.35 -0.11
CA THR A 416 16.54 3.19 -0.64
C THR A 416 15.19 3.01 0.08
N LEU A 417 14.34 2.16 -0.51
CA LEU A 417 12.96 1.90 -0.08
C LEU A 417 12.82 0.46 0.41
N LEU A 418 12.49 0.28 1.69
CA LEU A 418 12.36 -1.05 2.31
C LEU A 418 10.88 -1.41 2.52
N PRO A 419 10.47 -2.67 2.25
CA PRO A 419 9.07 -3.10 2.34
C PRO A 419 8.58 -3.24 3.78
N TRP A 420 7.30 -2.94 4.00
CA TRP A 420 6.61 -3.16 5.29
C TRP A 420 5.10 -3.36 5.09
N ASP A 421 4.46 -4.18 5.92
CA ASP A 421 3.00 -4.42 5.98
C ASP A 421 2.37 -4.79 4.62
N PHE A 422 2.77 -5.95 4.08
CA PHE A 422 2.30 -6.44 2.78
C PHE A 422 1.09 -7.39 2.88
N ASN A 423 0.31 -7.31 3.97
CA ASN A 423 -0.89 -8.14 4.19
C ASN A 423 -2.07 -7.83 3.23
N LEU A 424 -2.13 -6.60 2.68
CA LEU A 424 -3.13 -6.14 1.72
C LEU A 424 -2.62 -6.07 0.27
N SER A 425 -1.49 -6.75 0.00
CA SER A 425 -1.03 -7.10 -1.35
C SER A 425 -1.99 -8.06 -2.07
N PHE A 426 -1.63 -8.50 -3.28
CA PHE A 426 -2.47 -9.30 -4.18
C PHE A 426 -3.83 -8.62 -4.43
N ALA A 427 -3.78 -7.31 -4.70
CA ALA A 427 -4.95 -6.43 -4.86
C ALA A 427 -5.93 -6.43 -3.65
N GLY A 428 -5.45 -6.72 -2.44
CA GLY A 428 -6.26 -6.74 -1.21
C GLY A 428 -6.79 -5.37 -0.75
N PHE A 429 -6.31 -4.27 -1.34
CA PHE A 429 -6.73 -2.90 -1.05
C PHE A 429 -6.95 -2.09 -2.34
N GLY A 430 -7.93 -1.18 -2.32
CA GLY A 430 -8.18 -0.19 -3.37
C GLY A 430 -8.81 -0.73 -4.67
N VAL A 431 -8.52 -1.97 -5.05
CA VAL A 431 -9.13 -2.67 -6.20
C VAL A 431 -10.21 -3.62 -5.70
N ASN A 432 -11.39 -3.59 -6.34
CA ASN A 432 -12.59 -4.29 -5.87
C ASN A 432 -13.14 -5.32 -6.86
N ASP A 433 -12.45 -5.57 -7.98
CA ASP A 433 -12.84 -6.55 -8.98
C ASP A 433 -11.63 -7.30 -9.55
N SER A 434 -11.84 -8.57 -9.91
CA SER A 434 -10.79 -9.48 -10.37
C SER A 434 -10.12 -9.04 -11.68
N SER A 435 -10.87 -8.41 -12.59
CA SER A 435 -10.33 -8.00 -13.88
C SER A 435 -9.35 -6.86 -13.71
N SER A 436 -9.71 -5.83 -12.93
CA SER A 436 -8.81 -4.73 -12.57
C SER A 436 -7.59 -5.21 -11.79
N ALA A 437 -7.75 -6.21 -10.91
CA ALA A 437 -6.65 -6.79 -10.14
C ALA A 437 -5.61 -7.47 -11.04
N VAL A 438 -6.04 -8.33 -11.96
CA VAL A 438 -5.18 -8.99 -12.96
C VAL A 438 -4.59 -7.97 -13.93
N ASN A 439 -5.39 -7.01 -14.40
CA ASN A 439 -5.05 -6.11 -15.49
C ASN A 439 -4.49 -4.75 -15.05
N PHE A 440 -4.00 -4.64 -13.80
CA PHE A 440 -3.48 -3.38 -13.27
C PHE A 440 -2.30 -2.82 -14.10
N PRO A 441 -2.23 -1.50 -14.38
CA PRO A 441 -1.30 -0.95 -15.37
C PRO A 441 0.16 -0.97 -14.89
N ILE A 442 1.09 -1.45 -15.72
CA ILE A 442 2.52 -1.50 -15.35
C ILE A 442 3.23 -0.15 -15.47
N ASP A 443 2.84 0.73 -16.39
CA ASP A 443 3.43 2.06 -16.59
C ASP A 443 2.74 3.15 -15.78
N LYS A 444 1.68 2.79 -15.06
CA LYS A 444 1.00 3.68 -14.13
C LYS A 444 0.58 2.89 -12.87
N PRO A 445 1.54 2.37 -12.08
CA PRO A 445 1.26 1.44 -10.98
C PRO A 445 0.76 2.15 -9.70
N VAL A 446 -0.18 3.09 -9.86
CA VAL A 446 -0.71 3.95 -8.79
C VAL A 446 -2.21 4.20 -8.99
N THR A 447 -2.96 4.39 -7.90
CA THR A 447 -4.41 4.75 -7.98
C THR A 447 -4.62 6.17 -8.48
N GLY A 448 -3.72 7.09 -8.11
CA GLY A 448 -3.78 8.53 -8.43
C GLY A 448 -3.09 8.90 -9.74
N SER A 449 -2.26 9.95 -9.70
CA SER A 449 -1.37 10.35 -10.79
C SER A 449 0.09 10.03 -10.44
N LEU A 450 0.95 9.88 -11.45
CA LEU A 450 2.40 9.76 -11.24
C LEU A 450 3.02 11.07 -10.69
N GLU A 451 2.35 12.21 -10.87
CA GLU A 451 2.78 13.51 -10.33
C GLU A 451 2.57 13.62 -8.81
N ASP A 452 1.64 12.86 -8.25
CA ASP A 452 1.37 12.81 -6.81
C ASP A 452 2.23 11.75 -6.08
N ALA A 453 2.81 10.84 -6.85
CA ALA A 453 3.71 9.76 -6.44
C ALA A 453 5.10 9.89 -7.12
N PRO A 454 5.82 11.02 -6.89
CA PRO A 454 7.03 11.38 -7.64
C PRO A 454 8.15 10.34 -7.60
N LEU A 455 8.25 9.51 -6.55
CA LEU A 455 9.31 8.48 -6.48
C LEU A 455 9.26 7.52 -7.67
N ILE A 456 8.08 7.01 -8.02
CA ILE A 456 7.92 6.19 -9.23
C ILE A 456 7.74 7.05 -10.48
N GLY A 457 7.00 8.17 -10.37
CA GLY A 457 6.72 9.03 -11.51
C GLY A 457 7.98 9.56 -12.20
N LYS A 458 8.95 10.07 -11.41
CA LYS A 458 10.20 10.62 -11.93
C LYS A 458 11.20 9.57 -12.39
N LEU A 459 11.14 8.36 -11.84
CA LEU A 459 11.93 7.24 -12.36
C LEU A 459 11.39 6.74 -13.71
N LEU A 460 10.07 6.63 -13.89
CA LEU A 460 9.48 6.20 -15.18
C LEU A 460 9.50 7.28 -16.28
N GLU A 461 9.75 8.55 -15.94
CA GLU A 461 10.05 9.61 -16.92
C GLU A 461 11.40 9.39 -17.62
N VAL A 462 12.34 8.65 -17.01
CA VAL A 462 13.66 8.34 -17.59
C VAL A 462 13.58 7.04 -18.41
N PRO A 463 13.80 7.06 -19.74
CA PRO A 463 13.62 5.88 -20.60
C PRO A 463 14.47 4.67 -20.18
N GLU A 464 15.72 4.90 -19.78
CA GLU A 464 16.67 3.88 -19.37
C GLU A 464 16.26 3.18 -18.05
N TYR A 465 15.61 3.90 -17.14
CA TYR A 465 15.10 3.36 -15.89
C TYR A 465 13.79 2.61 -16.11
N LYS A 466 12.91 3.14 -16.95
CA LYS A 466 11.68 2.46 -17.37
C LYS A 466 11.97 1.12 -18.04
N GLU A 467 12.93 1.06 -18.97
CA GLU A 467 13.36 -0.20 -19.61
C GLU A 467 13.90 -1.19 -18.57
N ARG A 468 14.72 -0.75 -17.60
CA ARG A 468 15.25 -1.62 -16.54
C ARG A 468 14.13 -2.17 -15.64
N TYR A 469 13.16 -1.35 -15.29
CA TYR A 469 11.95 -1.77 -14.58
C TYR A 469 11.09 -2.77 -15.37
N HIS A 470 10.98 -2.61 -16.69
CA HIS A 470 10.34 -3.59 -17.58
C HIS A 470 11.10 -4.92 -17.62
N VAL A 471 12.45 -4.90 -17.60
CA VAL A 471 13.27 -6.11 -17.44
C VAL A 471 13.00 -6.81 -16.11
N TYR A 472 12.85 -6.07 -15.00
CA TYR A 472 12.52 -6.67 -13.70
C TYR A 472 11.10 -7.25 -13.63
N LEU A 473 10.10 -6.58 -14.22
CA LEU A 473 8.75 -7.16 -14.37
C LEU A 473 8.77 -8.45 -15.20
N LYS A 474 9.56 -8.45 -16.29
CA LYS A 474 9.77 -9.62 -17.13
C LYS A 474 10.46 -10.76 -16.37
N GLU A 475 11.43 -10.45 -15.53
CA GLU A 475 12.13 -11.42 -14.68
C GLU A 475 11.20 -12.10 -13.67
N ILE A 476 10.30 -11.34 -13.02
CA ILE A 476 9.25 -11.91 -12.15
C ILE A 476 8.36 -12.88 -12.95
N VAL A 477 7.90 -12.46 -14.14
CA VAL A 477 7.07 -13.32 -15.01
C VAL A 477 7.81 -14.60 -15.43
N GLU A 478 9.00 -14.48 -16.03
CA GLU A 478 9.70 -15.60 -16.66
C GLU A 478 10.41 -16.53 -15.66
N LYS A 479 10.83 -16.05 -14.49
CA LYS A 479 11.62 -16.83 -13.53
C LYS A 479 10.86 -17.20 -12.25
N TYR A 480 10.02 -16.30 -11.72
CA TYR A 480 9.27 -16.57 -10.48
C TYR A 480 7.94 -17.27 -10.76
N ILE A 481 7.20 -16.84 -11.79
CA ILE A 481 5.93 -17.46 -12.18
C ILE A 481 6.14 -18.62 -13.15
N ASP A 482 6.65 -18.38 -14.35
CA ASP A 482 6.84 -19.43 -15.38
C ASP A 482 7.92 -20.45 -14.98
N GLY A 483 8.87 -20.05 -14.12
CA GLY A 483 9.91 -20.92 -13.56
C GLY A 483 9.43 -21.84 -12.44
N GLY A 484 8.16 -21.76 -12.02
CA GLY A 484 7.52 -22.65 -11.04
C GLY A 484 7.63 -22.23 -9.58
N VAL A 485 8.55 -21.31 -9.23
CA VAL A 485 8.84 -20.91 -7.84
C VAL A 485 7.57 -20.53 -7.08
N TYR A 486 6.72 -19.68 -7.64
CA TYR A 486 5.47 -19.24 -7.02
C TYR A 486 4.48 -20.38 -6.71
N GLU A 487 4.34 -21.34 -7.62
CA GLU A 487 3.44 -22.48 -7.44
C GLU A 487 4.02 -23.50 -6.45
N ASP A 488 5.32 -23.77 -6.52
CA ASP A 488 6.04 -24.63 -5.58
C ASP A 488 6.00 -24.06 -4.15
N SER A 489 6.17 -22.74 -4.00
CA SER A 489 6.05 -22.04 -2.71
C SER A 489 4.63 -22.12 -2.15
N ILE A 490 3.59 -21.82 -2.92
CA ILE A 490 2.20 -21.96 -2.47
C ILE A 490 1.89 -23.40 -2.04
N ASN A 491 2.34 -24.40 -2.81
CA ASN A 491 2.15 -25.81 -2.47
C ASN A 491 2.91 -26.19 -1.19
N SER A 492 4.14 -25.70 -1.02
CA SER A 492 4.97 -25.96 0.16
C SER A 492 4.42 -25.30 1.42
N ILE A 493 3.99 -24.04 1.33
CA ILE A 493 3.34 -23.34 2.45
C ILE A 493 2.04 -24.04 2.81
N ASN A 494 1.21 -24.41 1.83
CA ASN A 494 -0.04 -25.11 2.08
C ASN A 494 0.21 -26.45 2.81
N ALA A 495 1.22 -27.22 2.39
CA ALA A 495 1.61 -28.45 3.06
C ALA A 495 2.12 -28.21 4.50
N LEU A 496 2.81 -27.09 4.75
CA LEU A 496 3.33 -26.70 6.06
C LEU A 496 2.22 -26.25 7.03
N ILE A 497 1.25 -25.46 6.57
CA ILE A 497 0.30 -24.76 7.46
C ILE A 497 -1.12 -25.33 7.49
N SER A 498 -1.51 -26.18 6.54
CA SER A 498 -2.92 -26.62 6.39
C SER A 498 -3.52 -27.23 7.67
N ASP A 499 -2.79 -28.11 8.37
CA ASP A 499 -3.26 -28.68 9.64
C ASP A 499 -3.28 -27.65 10.78
N TYR A 500 -2.41 -26.64 10.77
CA TYR A 500 -2.47 -25.54 11.74
C TYR A 500 -3.69 -24.65 11.49
N VAL A 501 -3.93 -24.20 10.25
CA VAL A 501 -5.11 -23.38 9.88
C VAL A 501 -6.42 -24.11 10.20
N LYS A 502 -6.47 -25.44 9.98
CA LYS A 502 -7.63 -26.28 10.26
C LYS A 502 -7.97 -26.39 11.76
N ASN A 503 -6.95 -26.35 12.62
CA ASN A 503 -7.08 -26.51 14.07
C ASN A 503 -6.92 -25.18 14.84
N ASP A 504 -6.84 -24.05 14.14
CA ASP A 504 -6.64 -22.73 14.73
C ASP A 504 -7.88 -22.32 15.55
N ALA A 505 -7.68 -22.18 16.87
CA ALA A 505 -8.74 -21.94 17.84
C ALA A 505 -9.40 -20.56 17.74
N THR A 506 -8.73 -19.57 17.14
CA THR A 506 -9.23 -18.19 17.02
C THR A 506 -9.29 -17.70 15.57
N ALA A 507 -9.30 -18.62 14.60
CA ALA A 507 -9.29 -18.34 13.18
C ALA A 507 -10.37 -17.33 12.73
N PHE A 508 -9.98 -16.37 11.91
CA PHE A 508 -10.89 -15.40 11.28
C PHE A 508 -11.74 -16.00 10.15
N TYR A 509 -11.27 -17.09 9.55
CA TYR A 509 -11.83 -17.70 8.35
C TYR A 509 -11.98 -19.21 8.53
N THR A 510 -12.95 -19.79 7.82
CA THR A 510 -13.11 -21.25 7.80
C THR A 510 -12.01 -21.92 6.98
N PHE A 511 -11.72 -23.18 7.28
CA PHE A 511 -10.77 -23.98 6.49
C PHE A 511 -11.18 -24.12 5.00
N GLU A 512 -12.49 -24.12 4.70
CA GLU A 512 -12.98 -24.13 3.31
C GLU A 512 -12.67 -22.80 2.58
N GLU A 513 -12.80 -21.66 3.26
CA GLU A 513 -12.40 -20.36 2.70
C GLU A 513 -10.89 -20.29 2.46
N TYR A 514 -10.09 -20.85 3.38
CA TYR A 514 -8.65 -20.99 3.17
C TYR A 514 -8.33 -21.82 1.93
N GLN A 515 -8.94 -23.00 1.76
CA GLN A 515 -8.73 -23.84 0.59
C GLN A 515 -9.11 -23.13 -0.73
N LYS A 516 -10.17 -22.32 -0.73
CA LYS A 516 -10.53 -21.47 -1.89
C LYS A 516 -9.51 -20.35 -2.11
N GLY A 517 -9.05 -19.70 -1.04
CA GLY A 517 -8.01 -18.68 -1.09
C GLY A 517 -6.71 -19.17 -1.72
N VAL A 518 -6.25 -20.37 -1.35
CA VAL A 518 -5.07 -21.01 -1.96
C VAL A 518 -5.22 -21.22 -3.48
N GLN A 519 -6.42 -21.60 -3.95
CA GLN A 519 -6.67 -21.71 -5.39
C GLN A 519 -6.77 -20.33 -6.06
N ALA A 520 -7.40 -19.35 -5.41
CA ALA A 520 -7.54 -18.00 -5.94
C ALA A 520 -6.18 -17.28 -6.10
N ILE A 521 -5.26 -17.43 -5.15
CA ILE A 521 -3.93 -16.81 -5.24
C ILE A 521 -3.05 -17.47 -6.32
N LEU A 522 -3.17 -18.78 -6.54
CA LEU A 522 -2.56 -19.45 -7.70
C LEU A 522 -3.07 -18.86 -9.03
N THR A 523 -4.39 -18.69 -9.17
CA THR A 523 -5.00 -18.09 -10.36
C THR A 523 -4.57 -16.64 -10.56
N PHE A 524 -4.57 -15.82 -9.49
CA PHE A 524 -4.11 -14.43 -9.57
C PHE A 524 -2.71 -14.33 -10.16
N GLY A 525 -1.74 -15.11 -9.65
CA GLY A 525 -0.35 -15.00 -10.10
C GLY A 525 -0.16 -15.37 -11.58
N LYS A 526 -0.88 -16.41 -12.04
CA LYS A 526 -0.84 -16.86 -13.45
C LYS A 526 -1.48 -15.84 -14.40
N ASP A 527 -2.69 -15.39 -14.09
CA ASP A 527 -3.43 -14.42 -14.92
C ASP A 527 -2.73 -13.04 -14.90
N ARG A 528 -2.19 -12.63 -13.74
CA ARG A 528 -1.40 -11.39 -13.59
C ARG A 528 -0.13 -11.42 -14.43
N ALA A 529 0.57 -12.55 -14.45
CA ALA A 529 1.75 -12.74 -15.30
C ALA A 529 1.41 -12.68 -16.79
N GLU A 530 0.27 -13.23 -17.22
CA GLU A 530 -0.22 -13.08 -18.60
C GLU A 530 -0.49 -11.61 -18.94
N SER A 531 -1.17 -10.86 -18.07
CA SER A 531 -1.43 -9.44 -18.30
C SER A 531 -0.14 -8.62 -18.39
N ILE A 532 0.82 -8.82 -17.47
CA ILE A 532 2.12 -8.14 -17.51
C ILE A 532 2.86 -8.47 -18.80
N ARG A 533 2.89 -9.75 -19.23
CA ARG A 533 3.50 -10.17 -20.50
C ARG A 533 2.85 -9.50 -21.71
N ALA A 534 1.53 -9.34 -21.71
CA ALA A 534 0.78 -8.65 -22.76
C ALA A 534 1.08 -7.13 -22.79
N GLN A 535 1.18 -6.49 -21.62
CA GLN A 535 1.51 -5.07 -21.49
C GLN A 535 2.97 -4.78 -21.92
N LEU A 536 3.94 -5.61 -21.50
CA LEU A 536 5.34 -5.51 -21.90
C LEU A 536 5.54 -5.69 -23.41
N ASN A 537 4.81 -6.62 -24.02
CA ASN A 537 4.86 -6.86 -25.48
C ASN A 537 4.02 -5.85 -26.30
N GLY A 538 3.33 -4.91 -25.66
CA GLY A 538 2.47 -3.92 -26.32
C GLY A 538 1.21 -4.49 -26.97
N THR A 539 0.80 -5.71 -26.64
CA THR A 539 -0.49 -6.28 -27.09
C THR A 539 -1.66 -5.82 -26.22
N GLN A 540 -1.37 -5.29 -25.03
CA GLN A 540 -2.31 -4.55 -24.17
C GLN A 540 -1.70 -3.20 -23.75
N PRO A 541 -2.52 -2.20 -23.37
CA PRO A 541 -2.01 -0.92 -22.91
C PRO A 541 -1.29 -1.07 -21.56
N SER A 542 -0.12 -0.46 -21.43
CA SER A 542 0.68 -0.49 -20.19
C SER A 542 0.30 0.62 -19.19
N SER A 543 -0.26 1.74 -19.66
CA SER A 543 -0.59 2.93 -18.83
C SER A 543 -2.08 3.04 -18.45
N SER A 544 -2.90 2.08 -18.88
CA SER A 544 -4.30 1.90 -18.50
C SER A 544 -4.56 0.42 -18.27
N TYR A 545 -5.73 0.05 -17.72
CA TYR A 545 -6.03 -1.36 -17.49
C TYR A 545 -5.99 -2.16 -18.80
N GLY A 546 -5.37 -3.34 -18.73
CA GLY A 546 -5.43 -4.38 -19.75
C GLY A 546 -6.81 -5.06 -19.82
N SER A 547 -6.88 -6.21 -20.49
CA SER A 547 -8.12 -6.94 -20.74
C SER A 547 -7.95 -8.46 -20.85
N ILE A 548 -7.00 -9.04 -20.11
CA ILE A 548 -6.93 -10.51 -19.92
C ILE A 548 -8.19 -10.96 -19.17
N GLU A 549 -8.90 -11.95 -19.71
CA GLU A 549 -10.02 -12.58 -19.03
C GLU A 549 -9.49 -13.45 -17.88
N THR A 550 -10.17 -13.43 -16.74
CA THR A 550 -9.74 -14.15 -15.54
C THR A 550 -10.90 -14.92 -14.93
N THR A 551 -10.60 -16.10 -14.38
CA THR A 551 -11.54 -16.90 -13.56
C THR A 551 -11.42 -16.61 -12.06
N LEU A 552 -10.50 -15.72 -11.68
CA LEU A 552 -10.29 -15.30 -10.30
C LEU A 552 -11.58 -14.74 -9.68
N ASN A 553 -11.90 -15.20 -8.47
CA ASN A 553 -12.78 -14.48 -7.55
C ASN A 553 -11.92 -13.78 -6.50
N LEU A 554 -11.73 -12.46 -6.63
CA LEU A 554 -10.90 -11.67 -5.72
C LEU A 554 -11.32 -11.81 -4.25
N SER A 555 -12.63 -12.01 -3.99
CA SER A 555 -13.17 -12.15 -2.62
C SER A 555 -12.78 -13.46 -1.91
N ASP A 556 -12.30 -14.47 -2.64
CA ASP A 556 -11.79 -15.71 -2.06
C ASP A 556 -10.38 -15.55 -1.48
N MET A 557 -9.60 -14.54 -1.91
CA MET A 557 -8.32 -14.20 -1.29
C MET A 557 -8.46 -13.32 -0.02
N GLY A 558 -9.63 -12.76 0.25
CA GLY A 558 -9.81 -11.74 1.28
C GLY A 558 -9.20 -10.39 0.90
N GLY A 559 -9.36 -9.40 1.78
CA GLY A 559 -8.87 -8.03 1.58
C GLY A 559 -9.23 -7.12 2.76
N MET A 560 -9.16 -5.81 2.54
CA MET A 560 -9.48 -4.79 3.55
C MET A 560 -10.88 -5.01 4.15
N GLY A 561 -10.99 -5.03 5.48
CA GLY A 561 -12.24 -5.31 6.19
C GLY A 561 -12.57 -6.81 6.34
N GLY A 562 -11.69 -7.70 5.88
CA GLY A 562 -11.79 -9.14 6.10
C GLY A 562 -11.75 -9.55 7.58
N GLY A 563 -12.11 -10.80 7.87
CA GLY A 563 -12.10 -11.38 9.23
C GLY A 563 -13.26 -10.98 10.16
N MET A 564 -14.21 -10.18 9.67
CA MET A 564 -15.45 -9.84 10.38
C MET A 564 -16.58 -10.80 10.00
N GLN A 565 -17.02 -11.65 10.93
CA GLN A 565 -18.37 -12.21 10.86
C GLN A 565 -19.38 -11.11 11.24
N PRO A 566 -20.47 -10.90 10.48
CA PRO A 566 -21.51 -9.96 10.89
C PRO A 566 -22.10 -10.38 12.25
N PRO A 567 -22.41 -9.44 13.16
CA PRO A 567 -22.98 -9.78 14.46
C PRO A 567 -24.27 -10.58 14.31
N ARG A 568 -24.28 -11.82 14.81
CA ARG A 568 -25.54 -12.59 14.92
C ARG A 568 -26.49 -11.81 15.83
N ASN A 569 -27.69 -11.53 15.34
CA ASN A 569 -28.80 -10.84 16.02
C ASN A 569 -28.82 -9.29 15.97
N MET A 570 -28.37 -8.65 14.89
CA MET A 570 -28.79 -7.26 14.62
C MET A 570 -30.22 -7.25 14.03
N GLN A 571 -31.20 -6.82 14.84
CA GLN A 571 -32.58 -6.64 14.40
C GLN A 571 -32.76 -5.21 13.89
N MET A 572 -33.29 -5.05 12.66
CA MET A 572 -33.44 -3.73 12.02
C MET A 572 -34.36 -2.81 12.86
N PRO A 573 -34.02 -1.52 13.03
CA PRO A 573 -34.89 -0.57 13.72
C PRO A 573 -36.25 -0.43 13.02
N ASN A 574 -37.34 -0.49 13.79
CA ASN A 574 -38.69 -0.30 13.26
C ASN A 574 -38.82 1.06 12.56
N GLY A 575 -39.19 1.03 11.27
CA GLY A 575 -39.51 2.23 10.48
C GLY A 575 -38.59 2.52 9.29
N MET A 576 -37.47 1.82 9.12
CA MET A 576 -36.68 1.92 7.89
C MET A 576 -37.32 1.12 6.75
N GLN A 577 -37.73 1.79 5.68
CA GLN A 577 -38.19 1.16 4.45
C GLN A 577 -36.99 0.86 3.55
N MET A 578 -36.88 -0.37 3.06
CA MET A 578 -35.77 -0.79 2.18
C MET A 578 -35.88 -0.11 0.79
N PRO A 579 -34.77 0.35 0.18
CA PRO A 579 -34.76 0.79 -1.21
C PRO A 579 -35.06 -0.37 -2.17
N ASP A 580 -35.83 -0.10 -3.23
CA ASP A 580 -36.18 -1.12 -4.23
C ASP A 580 -34.94 -1.75 -4.88
N GLY A 581 -34.98 -3.08 -5.03
CA GLY A 581 -33.91 -3.88 -5.67
C GLY A 581 -32.83 -4.42 -4.73
N MET A 582 -32.82 -4.07 -3.44
CA MET A 582 -31.85 -4.60 -2.48
C MET A 582 -32.28 -5.98 -1.94
N GLN A 583 -31.51 -7.04 -2.25
CA GLN A 583 -31.75 -8.37 -1.68
C GLN A 583 -31.24 -8.45 -0.22
N ILE A 584 -31.99 -9.16 0.62
CA ILE A 584 -31.67 -9.36 2.03
C ILE A 584 -30.75 -10.60 2.17
N PRO A 585 -29.56 -10.47 2.80
CA PRO A 585 -28.69 -11.61 3.09
C PRO A 585 -29.37 -12.72 3.90
N ASN A 586 -29.01 -13.97 3.59
CA ASN A 586 -29.50 -15.15 4.31
C ASN A 586 -29.26 -15.04 5.82
N GLY A 587 -30.33 -15.12 6.61
CA GLY A 587 -30.29 -15.09 8.07
C GLY A 587 -30.89 -13.84 8.73
N MET A 588 -31.16 -12.77 7.98
CA MET A 588 -31.95 -11.64 8.51
C MET A 588 -33.45 -11.93 8.47
N GLN A 589 -34.15 -11.62 9.58
CA GLN A 589 -35.61 -11.70 9.67
C GLN A 589 -36.24 -10.32 9.38
N ILE A 590 -37.22 -10.29 8.48
CA ILE A 590 -38.08 -9.11 8.26
C ILE A 590 -39.22 -9.14 9.29
N PRO A 591 -39.56 -8.03 9.98
CA PRO A 591 -40.77 -7.94 10.78
C PRO A 591 -42.05 -8.02 9.91
N ASP A 592 -43.08 -8.72 10.39
CA ASP A 592 -44.37 -8.81 9.70
C ASP A 592 -45.02 -7.42 9.52
N GLY A 593 -45.23 -6.99 8.27
CA GLY A 593 -46.10 -5.83 7.97
C GLY A 593 -45.66 -4.88 6.84
N MET A 594 -44.46 -5.00 6.27
CA MET A 594 -44.02 -4.08 5.20
C MET A 594 -44.58 -4.42 3.81
N ARG A 595 -45.02 -3.39 3.07
CA ARG A 595 -45.33 -3.42 1.63
C ARG A 595 -44.66 -2.25 0.90
N PRO A 596 -44.21 -2.40 -0.37
CA PRO A 596 -43.74 -1.29 -1.20
C PRO A 596 -44.89 -0.41 -1.74
N PRO A 597 -44.63 0.84 -2.18
CA PRO A 597 -45.63 1.73 -2.77
C PRO A 597 -45.75 1.60 -4.30
N ASP A 598 -46.97 1.81 -4.84
CA ASP A 598 -47.23 1.86 -6.29
C ASP A 598 -47.13 3.30 -6.87
N ASN A 599 -46.58 3.41 -8.09
CA ASN A 599 -46.67 4.52 -9.07
C ASN A 599 -46.28 5.96 -8.67
N MET A 600 -45.35 6.56 -9.43
CA MET A 600 -45.56 7.89 -10.07
C MET A 600 -44.51 8.22 -11.17
N GLN A 601 -44.84 9.19 -12.02
CA GLN A 601 -44.26 9.44 -13.36
C GLN A 601 -43.53 10.82 -13.42
N PRO A 602 -42.47 11.01 -14.22
CA PRO A 602 -41.66 12.25 -14.18
C PRO A 602 -42.20 13.40 -15.07
N PRO A 603 -42.05 14.68 -14.66
CA PRO A 603 -42.35 15.85 -15.50
C PRO A 603 -41.12 16.38 -16.27
N GLY A 604 -41.35 17.15 -17.35
CA GLY A 604 -40.28 17.78 -18.16
C GLY A 604 -40.66 19.14 -18.78
N GLY A 605 -39.70 19.74 -19.52
CA GLY A 605 -39.77 21.10 -20.15
C GLY A 605 -39.23 22.23 -19.23
N MET A 606 -38.79 23.44 -19.64
CA MET A 606 -38.62 24.19 -20.91
C MET A 606 -38.58 25.71 -20.50
N GLU A 607 -37.75 26.67 -20.96
CA GLU A 607 -36.73 26.79 -22.02
C GLU A 607 -35.60 27.80 -21.62
N MET A 608 -34.98 28.56 -22.57
CA MET A 608 -33.91 29.56 -22.39
C MET A 608 -34.41 30.98 -21.99
N PHE A 609 -33.49 31.90 -21.62
CA PHE A 609 -33.32 33.20 -22.34
C PHE A 609 -32.04 34.00 -21.95
N ARG A 610 -31.45 34.60 -23.00
CA ARG A 610 -30.32 35.56 -23.09
C ARG A 610 -30.20 36.66 -22.00
N ASN A 611 -28.95 37.09 -21.72
CA ASN A 611 -28.41 38.37 -22.23
C ASN A 611 -26.91 38.61 -21.97
N ASN A 612 -26.27 39.33 -22.90
CA ASN A 612 -24.94 39.96 -22.85
C ASN A 612 -25.10 41.37 -23.49
N PRO A 613 -24.31 42.41 -23.15
CA PRO A 613 -23.23 42.76 -24.10
C PRO A 613 -21.99 43.51 -23.52
N ALA A 614 -20.87 43.38 -24.26
CA ALA A 614 -19.86 44.44 -24.56
C ALA A 614 -18.96 44.98 -23.40
N SER A 615 -17.70 45.43 -23.64
CA SER A 615 -16.80 45.42 -24.81
C SER A 615 -15.36 45.82 -24.42
N GLY A 616 -14.33 45.47 -25.22
CA GLY A 616 -12.97 46.00 -25.07
C GLY A 616 -11.87 45.28 -25.89
N ASN A 617 -11.37 45.92 -26.95
CA ASN A 617 -10.34 45.43 -27.89
C ASN A 617 -9.00 45.05 -27.20
N GLN A 618 -8.28 43.97 -27.56
CA GLN A 618 -7.58 43.61 -28.82
C GLN A 618 -6.29 44.41 -29.18
N SER A 619 -5.16 43.69 -29.08
CA SER A 619 -4.02 43.63 -30.04
C SER A 619 -2.98 44.76 -30.16
N VAL A 620 -1.72 44.45 -29.77
CA VAL A 620 -0.39 44.66 -30.46
C VAL A 620 0.63 43.91 -29.58
N VAL A 621 1.22 42.74 -29.91
CA VAL A 621 2.20 42.39 -30.98
C VAL A 621 3.62 42.95 -30.74
N LEU A 622 4.58 42.03 -30.49
CA LEU A 622 6.05 42.15 -30.50
C LEU A 622 6.72 43.36 -29.80
N ILE A 623 7.61 43.09 -28.84
CA ILE A 623 9.04 43.48 -28.76
C ILE A 623 9.63 43.02 -27.40
N LEU A 624 10.95 42.80 -27.33
CA LEU A 624 11.77 42.36 -26.16
C LEU A 624 12.05 40.85 -25.96
N SER A 625 12.31 40.12 -27.03
CA SER A 625 13.00 38.80 -26.99
C SER A 625 14.46 38.85 -27.45
N VAL A 626 15.22 39.91 -27.12
CA VAL A 626 16.69 39.99 -27.36
C VAL A 626 17.40 40.74 -26.22
N ALA A 627 17.77 40.04 -25.13
CA ALA A 627 18.53 40.64 -24.02
C ALA A 627 19.57 39.71 -23.36
N ALA A 628 19.91 38.56 -23.98
CA ALA A 628 20.81 37.55 -23.39
C ALA A 628 21.92 37.04 -24.33
N LEU A 629 22.14 37.66 -25.50
CA LEU A 629 23.08 37.19 -26.54
C LEU A 629 24.26 38.14 -26.83
N ILE A 630 24.66 38.95 -25.86
CA ILE A 630 25.80 39.88 -25.98
C ILE A 630 27.01 39.50 -25.10
N PRO A 631 26.86 38.94 -23.88
CA PRO A 631 28.02 38.50 -23.09
C PRO A 631 28.80 37.33 -23.72
N GLY A 632 28.10 36.34 -24.30
CA GLY A 632 28.71 35.10 -24.81
C GLY A 632 29.66 35.30 -26.01
N LEU A 633 29.35 36.23 -26.90
CA LEU A 633 30.18 36.51 -28.09
C LEU A 633 31.48 37.26 -27.76
N ILE A 634 31.51 38.01 -26.65
CA ILE A 634 32.70 38.73 -26.18
C ILE A 634 33.71 37.77 -25.52
N PHE A 635 33.24 36.73 -24.85
CA PHE A 635 34.10 35.70 -24.24
C PHE A 635 34.82 34.84 -25.30
N VAL A 636 34.13 34.45 -26.38
CA VAL A 636 34.72 33.66 -27.48
C VAL A 636 35.77 34.46 -28.27
N ALA A 637 35.65 35.79 -28.36
CA ALA A 637 36.59 36.63 -29.09
C ALA A 637 37.96 36.84 -28.41
N THR A 638 38.09 36.56 -27.11
CA THR A 638 39.29 36.92 -26.32
C THR A 638 40.26 35.75 -26.07
N PHE A 639 39.86 34.50 -26.30
CA PHE A 639 40.69 33.32 -25.98
C PHE A 639 41.68 32.94 -27.09
N LYS A 640 42.81 33.68 -27.19
CA LYS A 640 43.90 33.35 -28.14
C LYS A 640 44.67 32.08 -27.73
N ARG A 641 44.48 31.00 -28.49
CA ARG A 641 45.36 29.80 -28.49
C ARG A 641 46.83 30.18 -28.68
N ARG A 642 47.68 29.99 -27.66
CA ARG A 642 49.14 29.93 -27.84
C ARG A 642 49.53 28.55 -28.39
N LYS A 643 49.84 28.49 -29.69
CA LYS A 643 50.61 27.37 -30.26
C LYS A 643 52.07 27.51 -29.85
N TYR A 644 52.70 26.41 -29.44
CA TYR A 644 54.14 26.23 -29.58
C TYR A 644 54.40 25.00 -30.45
N LYS A 645 54.97 25.24 -31.64
CA LYS A 645 56.05 24.42 -32.20
C LYS A 645 57.33 25.12 -31.73
N THR A 646 58.34 24.45 -31.20
CA THR A 646 59.23 23.52 -31.91
C THR A 646 59.88 22.59 -30.91
#